data_AF-A0A2N9FJ03-F1
#
_entry.id   AF-A0A2N9FJ03-F1
#
_cell.length_a   1.000
_cell.length_b   1.000
_cell.length_c   1.000
_cell.angle_alpha   90.00
_cell.angle_beta   90.00
_cell.angle_gamma   90.00
#
_symmetry.space_group_name_H-M   'P 1'
#
loop_
_entity.id
_entity.type
_entity.pdbx_description
1 polymer ?
#
loop_
_entity_poly.entity_id
_entity_poly.type
_entity_poly.pdbx_seq_one_letter_code
_entity_poly.pdbx_strand_id
1 'polypeptide(L)'
;MFSVWQKIQECKIQLGSWSRSHFGSIKKKIEALKLKIHQVETQAVQDRVHENIKDLRRELNSLLEKEETFWKQRSRVEWLTQGDRNTKYFHGRASQRRRRNFISRLWDERSGWHETNEEMAILMTEYYNNLFTTSHPPNLEEAVSDIPTVVTEAMNNILIQDFRADEVEQAIKQMSPSKAPGPDGMPPIFYQKYWHVLGSDVISAVLSCLNSGCLLKSINHTFITLIPKVKNPEKVTDFRPISLCNVIYKLVSKVLANRLKLILPQVISESQSAFVPGRLITDNVLVAFETLHHMHHNKMGREGAMALKLDMSKAYDRVEWKYLVEVMKKMGFHQKWIGLMFECISTVSYSILINGEPHGNILPSRGLRQGDPLSPYLFLLCAEGIHSLIKKAESSGDIQGVSLCRGGPKITHLFFADDSLLFTKATIAACDKIQLILRQYERASGQQVNRDKTTIFFSKAVPTTTQNAIKDTLDVSIIRQYEKYLGLPSLIGRGRAESFTQIKERVWRLMHDTSSLFYRVFKGKFFPHCSILETDTKTRGSYAWQSIIKARAVILKRGVWRVGNGKHIKIWQHRWLLEDNHRTIITHGPPVLRESTVDQLILQPQMEWDRALIDKLFLPYDAEAIKNIPLSDRAPSDKFFWPGTTNGCYSVKSGYQALIHLENQQLPGSSTNNVLHPIWKAVWSLRIPKKCQHFAWRASRDALPTRVNLRKRHIPIDPMCENCRTSPEDVLHAVWNCPLIQPVWEKEVWTKSIRNQPVLDYADLFSKVLEFIPQQSSEVFTIISWVLWNRRNKLRLNQKVEALDHVNTKARAYLEEYASCNEKPPPKESAPELGIKWQPPRHLGFKANYDGAVFQESNEAGIGVVVRDREGKVMASLVQKVRHPQSVECIEAWAAKRAVKFVTEIGITEAEFEGDSTTIVAALNNHSPVLTPYGHLITDAKILANGLKSCSFTHVKRQGNGLAHAIARMALHSNNLEVWMEDVPPPTKQMYLSDFPVQ
;
A
#
# COMPACT_ATOMS: atom_id res chain seq x y z
N MET A 1 11.23 28.30 16.19
CA MET A 1 9.81 27.87 16.29
C MET A 1 8.82 29.04 16.43
N PHE A 2 9.05 30.00 17.34
CA PHE A 2 8.17 31.17 17.54
C PHE A 2 7.90 32.00 16.27
N SER A 3 8.96 32.35 15.52
CA SER A 3 8.84 33.09 14.25
C SER A 3 7.90 32.42 13.24
N VAL A 4 8.00 31.10 13.08
CA VAL A 4 7.14 30.34 12.14
C VAL A 4 5.69 30.36 12.58
N TRP A 5 5.43 30.23 13.88
CA TRP A 5 4.07 30.32 14.41
C TRP A 5 3.45 31.69 14.13
N GLN A 6 4.18 32.79 14.37
CA GLN A 6 3.71 34.14 14.06
C GLN A 6 3.42 34.32 12.56
N LYS A 7 4.36 33.90 11.68
CA LYS A 7 4.18 33.95 10.22
C LYS A 7 2.92 33.21 9.77
N ILE A 8 2.61 32.06 10.37
CA ILE A 8 1.42 31.27 10.02
C ILE A 8 0.13 31.93 10.51
N GLN A 9 0.13 32.52 11.72
CA GLN A 9 -1.05 33.26 12.21
C GLN A 9 -1.34 34.47 11.32
N GLU A 10 -0.32 35.24 10.98
CA GLU A 10 -0.45 36.38 10.07
C GLU A 10 -0.98 35.92 8.70
N CYS A 11 -0.39 34.85 8.14
CA CYS A 11 -0.83 34.27 6.88
C CYS A 11 -2.31 33.83 6.93
N LYS A 12 -2.75 33.21 8.04
CA LYS A 12 -4.15 32.82 8.24
C LYS A 12 -5.09 34.03 8.20
N ILE A 13 -4.73 35.11 8.89
CA ILE A 13 -5.54 36.34 8.94
C ILE A 13 -5.62 36.97 7.54
N GLN A 14 -4.48 37.11 6.87
CA GLN A 14 -4.41 37.70 5.53
C GLN A 14 -5.15 36.85 4.48
N LEU A 15 -5.02 35.53 4.52
CA LEU A 15 -5.78 34.63 3.65
C LEU A 15 -7.27 34.67 3.94
N GLY A 16 -7.68 34.85 5.20
CA GLY A 16 -9.08 35.04 5.58
C GLY A 16 -9.64 36.34 5.00
N SER A 17 -8.89 37.44 5.11
CA SER A 17 -9.24 38.73 4.49
C SER A 17 -9.33 38.62 2.97
N TRP A 18 -8.31 38.05 2.33
CA TRP A 18 -8.25 37.80 0.89
C TRP A 18 -9.37 36.88 0.39
N SER A 19 -9.72 35.84 1.15
CA SER A 19 -10.83 34.95 0.80
C SER A 19 -12.17 35.71 0.78
N ARG A 20 -12.38 36.62 1.75
CA ARG A 20 -13.60 37.44 1.82
C ARG A 20 -13.65 38.47 0.69
N SER A 21 -12.54 39.15 0.40
CA SER A 21 -12.48 40.19 -0.64
C SER A 21 -12.47 39.62 -2.06
N HIS A 22 -11.70 38.57 -2.31
CA HIS A 22 -11.41 38.08 -3.65
C HIS A 22 -12.34 36.95 -4.13
N PHE A 23 -12.72 36.00 -3.25
CA PHE A 23 -13.61 34.90 -3.64
C PHE A 23 -15.06 35.18 -3.32
N GLY A 24 -15.37 35.63 -2.10
CA GLY A 24 -16.74 35.81 -1.64
C GLY A 24 -17.58 34.54 -1.83
N SER A 25 -18.87 34.68 -2.17
CA SER A 25 -19.70 33.52 -2.52
C SER A 25 -19.48 33.12 -3.97
N ILE A 26 -18.65 32.09 -4.20
CA ILE A 26 -18.42 31.48 -5.52
C ILE A 26 -19.75 31.14 -6.21
N LYS A 27 -20.73 30.67 -5.45
CA LYS A 27 -22.07 30.34 -5.96
C LYS A 27 -22.80 31.58 -6.50
N LYS A 28 -22.78 32.70 -5.76
CA LYS A 28 -23.39 33.96 -6.22
C LYS A 28 -22.67 34.49 -7.46
N LYS A 29 -21.33 34.38 -7.52
CA LYS A 29 -20.54 34.77 -8.71
C LYS A 29 -20.88 33.91 -9.93
N ILE A 30 -21.02 32.60 -9.77
CA ILE A 30 -21.43 31.68 -10.83
C ILE A 30 -22.84 32.03 -11.34
N GLU A 31 -23.79 32.30 -10.45
CA GLU A 31 -25.15 32.70 -10.81
C GLU A 31 -25.16 34.03 -11.57
N ALA A 32 -24.43 35.03 -11.09
CA ALA A 32 -24.28 36.32 -11.75
C ALA A 32 -23.62 36.20 -13.14
N LEU A 33 -22.54 35.41 -13.28
CA LEU A 33 -21.88 35.21 -14.57
C LEU A 33 -22.75 34.46 -15.56
N LYS A 34 -23.53 33.46 -15.11
CA LYS A 34 -24.51 32.78 -15.96
C LYS A 34 -25.58 33.74 -16.49
N LEU A 35 -26.05 34.63 -15.62
CA LEU A 35 -27.05 35.65 -16.00
C LEU A 35 -26.45 36.65 -17.00
N LYS A 36 -25.21 37.09 -16.77
CA LYS A 36 -24.48 37.99 -17.67
C LYS A 36 -24.19 37.34 -19.03
N ILE A 37 -23.77 36.09 -19.05
CA ILE A 37 -23.60 35.31 -20.30
C ILE A 37 -24.92 35.24 -21.05
N HIS A 38 -26.04 34.96 -20.36
CA HIS A 38 -27.35 34.89 -20.99
C HIS A 38 -27.77 36.25 -21.59
N GLN A 39 -27.52 37.36 -20.89
CA GLN A 39 -27.79 38.72 -21.37
C GLN A 39 -26.96 39.06 -22.61
N VAL A 40 -25.66 38.77 -22.59
CA VAL A 40 -24.75 39.02 -23.72
C VAL A 40 -25.09 38.09 -24.90
N GLU A 41 -25.47 36.84 -24.66
CA GLU A 41 -25.95 35.93 -25.70
C GLU A 41 -27.25 36.42 -26.34
N THR A 42 -28.10 37.12 -25.59
CA THR A 42 -29.35 37.71 -26.10
C THR A 42 -29.08 39.00 -26.90
N GLN A 43 -28.11 39.82 -26.47
CA GLN A 43 -27.71 41.05 -27.18
C GLN A 43 -26.84 40.78 -28.42
N ALA A 44 -26.01 39.73 -28.42
CA ALA A 44 -25.16 39.35 -29.56
C ALA A 44 -25.95 38.82 -30.77
N VAL A 45 -27.25 38.53 -30.59
CA VAL A 45 -28.18 38.26 -31.70
C VAL A 45 -28.52 39.54 -32.47
N GLN A 46 -28.33 40.73 -31.87
CA GLN A 46 -28.61 42.04 -32.46
C GLN A 46 -27.36 42.74 -33.03
N ASP A 47 -26.22 42.69 -32.33
CA ASP A 47 -24.96 43.33 -32.80
C ASP A 47 -23.82 42.31 -32.89
N ARG A 48 -23.15 42.24 -34.04
CA ARG A 48 -22.09 41.25 -34.40
C ARG A 48 -20.75 41.43 -33.64
N VAL A 49 -20.76 41.56 -32.32
CA VAL A 49 -19.53 41.65 -31.50
C VAL A 49 -19.33 40.36 -30.69
N HIS A 50 -18.34 39.55 -31.07
CA HIS A 50 -18.14 38.17 -30.56
C HIS A 50 -17.03 38.00 -29.50
N GLU A 51 -16.29 39.06 -29.14
CA GLU A 51 -15.07 38.89 -28.33
C GLU A 51 -15.31 38.69 -26.82
N ASN A 52 -16.40 39.21 -26.23
CA ASN A 52 -16.62 39.15 -24.77
C ASN A 52 -17.19 37.82 -24.23
N ILE A 53 -17.88 36.99 -25.04
CA ILE A 53 -18.53 35.76 -24.55
C ILE A 53 -17.51 34.66 -24.22
N LYS A 54 -16.44 34.54 -25.00
CA LYS A 54 -15.39 33.54 -24.76
C LYS A 54 -14.70 33.76 -23.42
N ASP A 55 -14.48 35.00 -23.04
CA ASP A 55 -13.83 35.36 -21.77
C ASP A 55 -14.76 35.11 -20.58
N LEU A 56 -16.04 35.48 -20.68
CA LEU A 56 -17.04 35.16 -19.67
C LEU A 56 -17.20 33.63 -19.49
N ARG A 57 -17.18 32.84 -20.57
CA ARG A 57 -17.24 31.37 -20.49
C ARG A 57 -15.97 30.78 -19.88
N ARG A 58 -14.78 31.32 -20.19
CA ARG A 58 -13.51 30.95 -19.54
C ARG A 58 -13.55 31.22 -18.03
N GLU A 59 -14.03 32.40 -17.64
CA GLU A 59 -14.18 32.79 -16.24
C GLU A 59 -15.19 31.88 -15.51
N LEU A 60 -16.34 31.59 -16.13
CA LEU A 60 -17.33 30.66 -15.58
C LEU A 60 -16.74 29.25 -15.39
N ASN A 61 -15.99 28.73 -16.36
CA ASN A 61 -15.34 27.43 -16.26
C ASN A 61 -14.30 27.40 -15.12
N SER A 62 -13.51 28.47 -14.96
CA SER A 62 -12.58 28.63 -13.84
C SER A 62 -13.30 28.62 -12.47
N LEU A 63 -14.43 29.32 -12.35
CA LEU A 63 -15.23 29.32 -11.12
C LEU A 63 -15.86 27.96 -10.83
N LEU A 64 -16.33 27.24 -11.86
CA LEU A 64 -16.88 25.88 -11.73
C LEU A 64 -15.81 24.87 -11.29
N GLU A 65 -14.58 24.98 -11.80
CA GLU A 65 -13.45 24.13 -11.38
C GLU A 65 -13.06 24.38 -9.91
N LYS A 66 -13.06 25.66 -9.49
CA LYS A 66 -12.87 26.04 -8.09
C LYS A 66 -13.97 25.48 -7.18
N GLU A 67 -15.23 25.56 -7.60
CA GLU A 67 -16.37 24.98 -6.88
C GLU A 67 -16.25 23.45 -6.79
N GLU A 68 -15.88 22.77 -7.88
CA GLU A 68 -15.63 21.32 -7.89
C GLU A 68 -14.54 20.92 -6.90
N THR A 69 -13.41 21.64 -6.90
CA THR A 69 -12.31 21.40 -5.97
C THR A 69 -12.75 21.56 -4.50
N PHE A 70 -13.54 22.60 -4.22
CA PHE A 70 -14.10 22.85 -2.88
C PHE A 70 -14.99 21.68 -2.41
N TRP A 71 -15.93 21.21 -3.23
CA TRP A 71 -16.82 20.11 -2.86
C TRP A 71 -16.11 18.75 -2.80
N LYS A 72 -15.12 18.52 -3.68
CA LYS A 72 -14.25 17.34 -3.63
C LYS A 72 -13.58 17.23 -2.26
N GLN A 73 -12.95 18.31 -1.79
CA GLN A 73 -12.30 18.35 -0.47
C GLN A 73 -13.30 18.10 0.68
N ARG A 74 -14.50 18.68 0.63
CA ARG A 74 -15.53 18.51 1.67
C ARG A 74 -16.16 17.12 1.70
N SER A 75 -16.29 16.46 0.54
CA SER A 75 -16.88 15.12 0.46
C SER A 75 -16.01 14.03 1.10
N ARG A 76 -14.67 14.20 1.05
CA ARG A 76 -13.63 13.22 1.43
C ARG A 76 -13.79 11.83 0.80
N VAL A 77 -14.26 11.77 -0.45
CA VAL A 77 -14.37 10.51 -1.21
C VAL A 77 -13.05 10.24 -1.96
N GLU A 78 -12.36 9.16 -1.60
CA GLU A 78 -11.00 8.85 -2.10
C GLU A 78 -10.97 8.05 -3.43
N TRP A 79 -12.00 7.26 -3.75
CA TRP A 79 -12.03 6.43 -4.97
C TRP A 79 -12.22 7.22 -6.27
N LEU A 80 -12.39 8.55 -6.17
CA LEU A 80 -12.78 9.44 -7.26
C LEU A 80 -11.63 9.92 -8.15
N THR A 81 -10.52 9.20 -8.22
CA THR A 81 -9.36 9.56 -9.06
C THR A 81 -9.66 9.54 -10.57
N GLN A 82 -10.88 9.19 -10.99
CA GLN A 82 -11.28 9.04 -12.40
C GLN A 82 -12.49 9.91 -12.83
N GLY A 83 -12.52 11.18 -12.44
CA GLY A 83 -13.15 12.24 -13.24
C GLY A 83 -14.69 12.35 -13.26
N ASP A 84 -15.40 11.93 -12.20
CA ASP A 84 -16.82 12.27 -12.08
C ASP A 84 -16.98 13.75 -11.66
N ARG A 85 -17.69 14.54 -12.46
CA ARG A 85 -18.01 15.97 -12.17
C ARG A 85 -18.70 16.13 -10.82
N ASN A 86 -18.62 17.32 -10.21
CA ASN A 86 -19.42 17.70 -9.03
C ASN A 86 -20.94 17.59 -9.28
N THR A 87 -21.50 16.39 -9.10
CA THR A 87 -22.92 16.05 -9.19
C THR A 87 -23.68 16.32 -7.87
N LYS A 88 -25.02 16.38 -7.95
CA LYS A 88 -25.92 16.37 -6.78
C LYS A 88 -25.58 15.27 -5.76
N TYR A 89 -24.97 14.16 -6.19
CA TYR A 89 -24.49 13.12 -5.29
C TYR A 89 -23.44 13.64 -4.30
N PHE A 90 -22.47 14.46 -4.70
CA PHE A 90 -21.44 14.99 -3.79
C PHE A 90 -22.02 15.99 -2.81
N HIS A 91 -22.91 16.87 -3.28
CA HIS A 91 -23.68 17.74 -2.41
C HIS A 91 -24.52 16.92 -1.42
N GLY A 92 -25.20 15.88 -1.91
CA GLY A 92 -25.99 14.96 -1.09
C GLY A 92 -25.16 14.20 -0.06
N ARG A 93 -23.98 13.68 -0.42
CA ARG A 93 -23.04 13.01 0.48
C ARG A 93 -22.43 13.94 1.50
N ALA A 94 -21.97 15.13 1.09
CA ALA A 94 -21.45 16.14 2.00
C ALA A 94 -22.54 16.61 2.97
N SER A 95 -23.77 16.79 2.50
CA SER A 95 -24.92 17.15 3.33
C SER A 95 -25.33 16.02 4.26
N GLN A 96 -25.35 14.77 3.80
CA GLN A 96 -25.60 13.59 4.63
C GLN A 96 -24.54 13.45 5.73
N ARG A 97 -23.26 13.66 5.40
CA ARG A 97 -22.16 13.66 6.37
C ARG A 97 -22.30 14.79 7.39
N ARG A 98 -22.68 15.99 6.94
CA ARG A 98 -22.96 17.12 7.84
C ARG A 98 -24.11 16.79 8.78
N ARG A 99 -25.23 16.26 8.27
CA ARG A 99 -26.39 15.84 9.09
C ARG A 99 -26.01 14.78 10.11
N ARG A 100 -25.24 13.76 9.71
CA ARG A 100 -24.79 12.70 10.61
C ARG A 100 -23.86 13.21 11.71
N ASN A 101 -22.99 14.17 11.39
CA ASN A 101 -22.02 14.71 12.33
C ASN A 101 -22.55 15.89 13.16
N PHE A 102 -23.74 16.40 12.83
CA PHE A 102 -24.37 17.49 13.56
C PHE A 102 -24.90 16.96 14.88
N ILE A 103 -24.52 17.60 15.98
CA ILE A 103 -24.97 17.25 17.33
C ILE A 103 -26.17 18.12 17.62
N SER A 104 -27.36 17.52 17.64
CA SER A 104 -28.62 18.24 17.85
C SER A 104 -29.02 18.35 19.31
N ARG A 105 -28.79 17.29 20.08
CA ARG A 105 -29.10 17.22 21.50
C ARG A 105 -28.23 16.20 22.20
N LEU A 106 -28.03 16.36 23.51
CA LEU A 106 -27.34 15.41 24.36
C LEU A 106 -28.17 15.14 25.62
N TRP A 107 -28.21 13.88 26.05
CA TRP A 107 -28.80 13.49 27.33
C TRP A 107 -27.73 13.45 28.41
N ASP A 108 -28.00 14.15 29.52
CA ASP A 108 -27.29 14.04 30.79
C ASP A 108 -28.17 13.40 31.86
N GLU A 109 -27.60 12.47 32.63
CA GLU A 109 -28.33 11.72 33.66
C GLU A 109 -28.72 12.59 34.86
N ARG A 110 -28.06 13.73 35.06
CA ARG A 110 -28.34 14.66 36.18
C ARG A 110 -29.31 15.78 35.80
N SER A 111 -29.19 16.31 34.59
CA SER A 111 -29.86 17.55 34.19
C SER A 111 -30.79 17.43 32.97
N GLY A 112 -30.93 16.23 32.37
CA GLY A 112 -31.87 15.97 31.29
C GLY A 112 -31.31 16.26 29.89
N TRP A 113 -32.17 16.70 28.96
CA TRP A 113 -31.78 17.01 27.58
C TRP A 113 -31.17 18.41 27.46
N HIS A 114 -30.03 18.49 26.76
CA HIS A 114 -29.35 19.73 26.36
C HIS A 114 -29.47 19.89 24.85
N GLU A 115 -30.03 20.99 24.38
CA GLU A 115 -30.33 21.20 22.95
C GLU A 115 -29.59 22.39 22.33
N THR A 116 -29.07 23.30 23.16
CA THR A 116 -28.27 24.45 22.68
C THR A 116 -26.80 24.09 22.54
N ASN A 117 -26.08 24.79 21.65
CA ASN A 117 -24.64 24.56 21.46
C ASN A 117 -23.86 24.88 22.75
N GLU A 118 -24.28 25.89 23.49
CA GLU A 118 -23.66 26.36 24.73
C GLU A 118 -23.78 25.32 25.84
N GLU A 119 -24.99 24.81 26.09
CA GLU A 119 -25.25 23.74 27.06
C GLU A 119 -24.47 22.47 26.72
N MET A 120 -24.55 22.04 25.45
CA MET A 120 -23.82 20.88 24.96
C MET A 120 -22.30 21.06 25.08
N ALA A 121 -21.79 22.28 24.86
CA ALA A 121 -20.37 22.61 25.01
C ALA A 121 -19.92 22.54 26.46
N ILE A 122 -20.72 23.04 27.41
CA ILE A 122 -20.44 22.95 28.86
C ILE A 122 -20.36 21.49 29.27
N LEU A 123 -21.39 20.69 28.95
CA LEU A 123 -21.47 19.26 29.28
C LEU A 123 -20.27 18.49 28.71
N MET A 124 -19.93 18.71 27.44
CA MET A 124 -18.80 18.04 26.80
C MET A 124 -17.46 18.48 27.41
N THR A 125 -17.30 19.78 27.70
CA THR A 125 -16.06 20.30 28.30
C THR A 125 -15.84 19.72 29.68
N GLU A 126 -16.87 19.69 30.54
CA GLU A 126 -16.79 19.09 31.87
C GLU A 126 -16.45 17.59 31.78
N TYR A 127 -17.15 16.85 30.92
CA TYR A 127 -16.90 15.42 30.72
C TYR A 127 -15.45 15.13 30.32
N TYR A 128 -14.92 15.82 29.31
CA TYR A 128 -13.56 15.58 28.84
C TYR A 128 -12.50 16.12 29.81
N ASN A 129 -12.78 17.21 30.54
CA ASN A 129 -11.89 17.70 31.59
C ASN A 129 -11.72 16.65 32.69
N ASN A 130 -12.81 16.05 33.16
CA ASN A 130 -12.78 14.94 34.12
C ASN A 130 -12.10 13.69 33.53
N LEU A 131 -12.36 13.37 32.25
CA LEU A 131 -11.73 12.22 31.60
C LEU A 131 -10.21 12.36 31.49
N PHE A 132 -9.69 13.55 31.20
CA PHE A 132 -8.26 13.81 31.03
C PHE A 132 -7.55 14.25 32.32
N THR A 133 -8.22 14.21 33.47
CA THR A 133 -7.60 14.45 34.77
C THR A 133 -7.02 13.15 35.33
N THR A 134 -5.78 13.19 35.80
CA THR A 134 -5.08 12.04 36.39
C THR A 134 -5.80 11.51 37.62
N SER A 135 -5.76 10.20 37.79
CA SER A 135 -6.24 9.51 39.00
C SER A 135 -5.20 9.43 40.12
N HIS A 136 -3.99 9.96 39.90
CA HIS A 136 -2.85 9.83 40.81
C HIS A 136 -2.57 8.37 41.23
N PRO A 137 -2.24 7.48 40.27
CA PRO A 137 -2.09 6.06 40.53
C PRO A 137 -0.98 5.78 41.58
N PRO A 138 -1.30 5.08 42.68
CA PRO A 138 -0.30 4.67 43.68
C PRO A 138 0.44 3.39 43.24
N ASN A 139 1.62 3.14 43.80
CA ASN A 139 2.40 1.89 43.65
C ASN A 139 2.68 1.49 42.18
N LEU A 140 3.12 2.44 41.35
CA LEU A 140 3.47 2.18 39.94
C LEU A 140 4.56 1.10 39.79
N GLU A 141 5.50 1.04 40.73
CA GLU A 141 6.65 0.13 40.71
C GLU A 141 6.25 -1.34 40.66
N GLU A 142 5.21 -1.73 41.41
CA GLU A 142 4.72 -3.11 41.45
C GLU A 142 4.22 -3.55 40.06
N ALA A 143 3.48 -2.68 39.38
CA ALA A 143 2.88 -2.95 38.07
C ALA A 143 3.89 -2.98 36.91
N VAL A 144 5.08 -2.40 37.09
CA VAL A 144 6.13 -2.36 36.05
C VAL A 144 7.36 -3.21 36.39
N SER A 145 7.38 -3.85 37.56
CA SER A 145 8.55 -4.55 38.11
C SER A 145 9.07 -5.67 37.20
N ASP A 146 8.17 -6.42 36.56
CA ASP A 146 8.50 -7.56 35.71
C ASP A 146 8.66 -7.19 34.22
N ILE A 147 8.65 -5.91 33.87
CA ILE A 147 8.85 -5.48 32.47
C ILE A 147 10.33 -5.69 32.10
N PRO A 148 10.64 -6.46 31.05
CA PRO A 148 12.02 -6.73 30.67
C PRO A 148 12.68 -5.50 30.06
N THR A 149 13.98 -5.33 30.33
CA THR A 149 14.82 -4.35 29.66
C THR A 149 15.20 -4.86 28.28
N VAL A 150 14.52 -4.37 27.25
CA VAL A 150 14.64 -4.81 25.85
C VAL A 150 15.33 -3.78 24.94
N VAL A 151 15.37 -2.51 25.36
CA VAL A 151 16.02 -1.45 24.61
C VAL A 151 17.52 -1.46 24.92
N THR A 152 18.31 -1.83 23.91
CA THR A 152 19.77 -1.87 24.03
C THR A 152 20.40 -0.49 23.88
N GLU A 153 21.67 -0.36 24.27
CA GLU A 153 22.44 0.87 24.07
C GLU A 153 22.56 1.24 22.57
N ALA A 154 22.74 0.25 21.69
CA ALA A 154 22.74 0.48 20.24
C ALA A 154 21.41 1.06 19.72
N MET A 155 20.28 0.59 20.26
CA MET A 155 18.96 1.17 19.94
C MET A 155 18.84 2.60 20.46
N ASN A 156 19.28 2.85 21.70
CA ASN A 156 19.27 4.19 22.27
C ASN A 156 20.13 5.16 21.45
N ASN A 157 21.31 4.73 20.98
CA ASN A 157 22.18 5.53 20.11
C ASN A 157 21.47 5.96 18.82
N ILE A 158 20.65 5.10 18.22
CA ILE A 158 19.83 5.45 17.05
C ILE A 158 18.76 6.50 17.41
N LEU A 159 18.12 6.36 18.58
CA LEU A 159 17.04 7.25 18.99
C LEU A 159 17.53 8.66 19.38
N ILE A 160 18.68 8.76 20.05
CA ILE A 160 19.18 10.01 20.66
C ILE A 160 20.11 10.82 19.76
N GLN A 161 20.50 10.27 18.60
CA GLN A 161 21.23 11.00 17.55
C GLN A 161 20.54 12.33 17.22
N ASP A 162 21.30 13.30 16.74
CA ASP A 162 20.70 14.58 16.35
C ASP A 162 19.72 14.41 15.17
N PHE A 163 18.61 15.14 15.22
CA PHE A 163 17.59 15.12 14.17
C PHE A 163 18.05 15.93 12.97
N ARG A 164 17.78 15.40 11.78
CA ARG A 164 18.27 15.95 10.51
C ARG A 164 17.14 16.47 9.62
N ALA A 165 17.48 17.37 8.71
CA ALA A 165 16.52 18.02 7.80
C ALA A 165 15.80 17.02 6.89
N ASP A 166 16.48 15.99 6.41
CA ASP A 166 15.94 14.94 5.55
C ASP A 166 14.82 14.14 6.24
N GLU A 167 14.90 13.92 7.56
CA GLU A 167 13.83 13.27 8.32
C GLU A 167 12.54 14.11 8.32
N VAL A 168 12.67 15.44 8.46
CA VAL A 168 11.53 16.37 8.43
C VAL A 168 10.91 16.42 7.03
N GLU A 169 11.72 16.46 5.99
CA GLU A 169 11.25 16.40 4.60
C GLU A 169 10.55 15.08 4.28
N GLN A 170 11.08 13.97 4.77
CA GLN A 170 10.46 12.66 4.61
C GLN A 170 9.11 12.63 5.33
N ALA A 171 9.02 13.20 6.53
CA ALA A 171 7.79 13.25 7.32
C ALA A 171 6.67 14.00 6.59
N ILE A 172 6.94 15.17 5.96
CA ILE A 172 5.92 15.92 5.22
C ILE A 172 5.45 15.18 3.96
N LYS A 173 6.37 14.50 3.25
CA LYS A 173 6.04 13.69 2.06
C LYS A 173 5.15 12.49 2.39
N GLN A 174 5.27 11.94 3.61
CA GLN A 174 4.46 10.82 4.09
C GLN A 174 3.04 11.23 4.54
N MET A 175 2.74 12.54 4.67
CA MET A 175 1.41 12.99 5.10
C MET A 175 0.42 13.01 3.95
N SER A 176 -0.81 12.56 4.21
CA SER A 176 -1.90 12.65 3.24
C SER A 176 -2.32 14.12 3.03
N PRO A 177 -2.34 14.64 1.78
CA PRO A 177 -2.50 16.08 1.51
C PRO A 177 -3.79 16.70 2.06
N SER A 178 -4.90 15.96 1.97
CA SER A 178 -6.26 16.45 2.26
C SER A 178 -6.75 16.14 3.68
N LYS A 179 -5.84 15.87 4.63
CA LYS A 179 -6.22 15.67 6.04
C LYS A 179 -6.64 17.00 6.67
N ALA A 180 -7.55 16.91 7.65
CA ALA A 180 -8.07 18.08 8.33
C ALA A 180 -6.96 18.84 9.09
N PRO A 181 -6.95 20.18 9.02
CA PRO A 181 -6.00 21.01 9.76
C PRO A 181 -6.31 21.05 11.25
N GLY A 182 -5.36 21.55 12.04
CA GLY A 182 -5.56 21.90 13.44
C GLY A 182 -6.06 23.34 13.62
N PRO A 183 -5.88 23.92 14.82
CA PRO A 183 -6.26 25.31 15.11
C PRO A 183 -5.66 26.38 14.18
N ASP A 184 -4.49 26.12 13.59
CA ASP A 184 -3.86 26.99 12.60
C ASP A 184 -4.63 27.09 11.27
N GLY A 185 -5.53 26.15 10.98
CA GLY A 185 -6.32 26.09 9.76
C GLY A 185 -5.52 25.67 8.51
N MET A 186 -4.24 25.30 8.64
CA MET A 186 -3.37 24.97 7.50
C MET A 186 -3.27 23.45 7.29
N PRO A 187 -3.81 22.90 6.19
CA PRO A 187 -3.75 21.45 5.92
C PRO A 187 -2.37 21.03 5.38
N PRO A 188 -2.02 19.73 5.39
CA PRO A 188 -0.73 19.25 4.88
C PRO A 188 -0.41 19.68 3.44
N ILE A 189 -1.43 19.75 2.57
CA ILE A 189 -1.26 20.21 1.18
C ILE A 189 -0.71 21.63 1.06
N PHE A 190 -0.98 22.51 2.03
CA PHE A 190 -0.41 23.87 2.05
C PHE A 190 1.11 23.79 2.16
N TYR A 191 1.62 23.08 3.16
CA TYR A 191 3.05 22.88 3.37
C TYR A 191 3.70 22.13 2.20
N GLN A 192 3.07 21.09 1.68
CA GLN A 192 3.60 20.31 0.55
C GLN A 192 3.71 21.14 -0.73
N LYS A 193 2.71 21.97 -1.04
CA LYS A 193 2.69 22.78 -2.27
C LYS A 193 3.65 23.96 -2.19
N TYR A 194 3.76 24.58 -1.01
CA TYR A 194 4.59 25.77 -0.80
C TYR A 194 5.90 25.46 -0.07
N TRP A 195 6.38 24.21 -0.12
CA TRP A 195 7.60 23.77 0.57
C TRP A 195 8.84 24.54 0.12
N HIS A 196 8.92 24.94 -1.15
CA HIS A 196 10.01 25.76 -1.67
C HIS A 196 10.11 27.15 -1.01
N VAL A 197 9.02 27.66 -0.43
CA VAL A 197 8.99 28.93 0.31
C VAL A 197 9.13 28.69 1.82
N LEU A 198 8.40 27.71 2.35
CA LEU A 198 8.22 27.50 3.79
C LEU A 198 9.22 26.51 4.40
N GLY A 199 9.88 25.70 3.57
CA GLY A 199 10.60 24.49 4.00
C GLY A 199 11.74 24.77 4.95
N SER A 200 12.59 25.76 4.66
CA SER A 200 13.74 26.14 5.50
C SER A 200 13.31 26.56 6.91
N ASP A 201 12.31 27.46 6.99
CA ASP A 201 11.72 27.95 8.22
C ASP A 201 11.08 26.81 9.04
N VAL A 202 10.29 25.95 8.39
CA VAL A 202 9.61 24.83 9.04
C VAL A 202 10.61 23.79 9.54
N ILE A 203 11.64 23.44 8.75
CA ILE A 203 12.71 22.53 9.15
C ILE A 203 13.43 23.08 10.36
N SER A 204 13.87 24.34 10.32
CA SER A 204 14.55 24.99 11.44
C SER A 204 13.68 24.99 12.71
N ALA A 205 12.38 25.28 12.58
CA ALA A 205 11.45 25.23 13.71
C ALA A 205 11.30 23.83 14.30
N VAL A 206 11.11 22.80 13.47
CA VAL A 206 10.95 21.41 13.91
C VAL A 206 12.23 20.87 14.55
N LEU A 207 13.39 21.10 13.93
CA LEU A 207 14.69 20.67 14.47
C LEU A 207 15.05 21.38 15.76
N SER A 208 14.74 22.68 15.88
CA SER A 208 14.93 23.43 17.12
C SER A 208 14.21 22.77 18.28
N CYS A 209 12.98 22.27 18.08
CA CYS A 209 12.24 21.54 19.11
C CYS A 209 12.83 20.15 19.38
N LEU A 210 13.07 19.36 18.33
CA LEU A 210 13.55 17.98 18.45
C LEU A 210 14.93 17.88 19.10
N ASN A 211 15.84 18.81 18.79
CA ASN A 211 17.22 18.78 19.30
C ASN A 211 17.35 19.47 20.68
N SER A 212 16.52 20.47 20.99
CA SER A 212 16.54 21.12 22.32
C SER A 212 15.72 20.37 23.37
N GLY A 213 14.71 19.60 22.96
CA GLY A 213 13.77 18.96 23.88
C GLY A 213 12.59 19.85 24.30
N CYS A 214 12.48 21.08 23.78
CA CYS A 214 11.47 22.05 24.20
C CYS A 214 10.44 22.32 23.10
N LEU A 215 9.14 22.21 23.38
CA LEU A 215 8.06 22.47 22.43
C LEU A 215 7.32 23.78 22.77
N LEU A 216 7.07 24.61 21.75
CA LEU A 216 6.23 25.79 21.93
C LEU A 216 4.77 25.37 22.18
N LYS A 217 4.27 25.58 23.40
CA LYS A 217 2.92 25.20 23.85
C LYS A 217 1.81 25.62 22.87
N SER A 218 1.90 26.82 22.29
CA SER A 218 0.91 27.35 21.33
C SER A 218 0.77 26.50 20.06
N ILE A 219 1.84 25.82 19.62
CA ILE A 219 1.79 24.91 18.47
C ILE A 219 1.14 23.58 18.86
N ASN A 220 1.20 23.20 20.14
CA ASN A 220 0.64 21.96 20.65
C ASN A 220 -0.87 22.06 20.99
N HIS A 221 -1.46 23.26 20.95
CA HIS A 221 -2.91 23.43 21.07
C HIS A 221 -3.65 22.66 19.97
N THR A 222 -4.69 21.93 20.35
CA THR A 222 -5.33 20.90 19.51
C THR A 222 -6.85 20.97 19.61
N PHE A 223 -7.55 20.84 18.48
CA PHE A 223 -9.02 20.71 18.50
C PHE A 223 -9.46 19.26 18.65
N ILE A 224 -10.47 18.99 19.48
CA ILE A 224 -11.14 17.69 19.56
C ILE A 224 -12.42 17.76 18.74
N THR A 225 -12.49 17.02 17.63
CA THR A 225 -13.71 16.84 16.85
C THR A 225 -14.39 15.53 17.21
N LEU A 226 -15.72 15.55 17.31
CA LEU A 226 -16.53 14.41 17.75
C LEU A 226 -17.11 13.67 16.54
N ILE A 227 -16.82 12.38 16.44
CA ILE A 227 -17.37 11.51 15.38
C ILE A 227 -18.34 10.50 15.99
N PRO A 228 -19.61 10.43 15.53
CA PRO A 228 -20.58 9.45 16.02
C PRO A 228 -20.13 8.00 15.83
N LYS A 229 -20.19 7.19 16.89
CA LYS A 229 -19.97 5.74 16.87
C LYS A 229 -21.21 4.97 16.45
N VAL A 230 -22.39 5.48 16.83
CA VAL A 230 -23.70 4.88 16.55
C VAL A 230 -24.48 5.71 15.52
N LYS A 231 -25.62 5.18 15.07
CA LYS A 231 -26.47 5.83 14.04
C LYS A 231 -27.12 7.10 14.56
N ASN A 232 -27.65 7.05 15.78
CA ASN A 232 -28.34 8.14 16.46
C ASN A 232 -27.63 8.36 17.82
N PRO A 233 -26.61 9.21 17.89
CA PRO A 233 -25.88 9.44 19.14
C PRO A 233 -26.69 10.37 20.05
N GLU A 234 -26.88 9.99 21.31
CA GLU A 234 -27.63 10.78 22.30
C GLU A 234 -26.80 11.06 23.56
N LYS A 235 -25.77 10.26 23.84
CA LYS A 235 -24.86 10.46 24.99
C LYS A 235 -23.48 10.90 24.54
N VAL A 236 -22.72 11.58 25.42
CA VAL A 236 -21.31 11.96 25.16
C VAL A 236 -20.44 10.73 24.81
N THR A 237 -20.75 9.59 25.42
CA THR A 237 -20.03 8.31 25.22
C THR A 237 -20.20 7.71 23.82
N ASP A 238 -21.27 8.09 23.11
CA ASP A 238 -21.60 7.70 21.74
C ASP A 238 -20.68 8.36 20.70
N PHE A 239 -19.88 9.33 21.12
CA PHE A 239 -18.92 10.01 20.26
C PHE A 239 -17.49 9.49 20.48
N ARG A 240 -16.72 9.49 19.39
CA ARG A 240 -15.28 9.26 19.38
C ARG A 240 -14.56 10.61 19.26
N PRO A 241 -13.72 10.98 20.24
CA PRO A 241 -12.90 12.18 20.13
C PRO A 241 -11.76 11.95 19.13
N ILE A 242 -11.58 12.86 18.18
CA ILE A 242 -10.44 12.86 17.25
C ILE A 242 -9.67 14.18 17.40
N SER A 243 -8.38 14.07 17.66
CA SER A 243 -7.45 15.18 17.86
C SER A 243 -6.96 15.74 16.52
N LEU A 244 -7.34 16.97 16.23
CA LEU A 244 -6.90 17.75 15.08
C LEU A 244 -5.69 18.61 15.48
N CYS A 245 -4.51 18.00 15.44
CA CYS A 245 -3.26 18.69 15.78
C CYS A 245 -2.79 19.56 14.60
N ASN A 246 -2.10 20.68 14.91
CA ASN A 246 -1.42 21.51 13.92
C ASN A 246 -0.39 20.70 13.11
N VAL A 247 -0.19 21.03 11.84
CA VAL A 247 0.70 20.25 10.96
C VAL A 247 2.15 20.33 11.42
N ILE A 248 2.61 21.48 11.94
CA ILE A 248 3.97 21.60 12.50
C ILE A 248 4.19 20.63 13.66
N TYR A 249 3.25 20.54 14.61
CA TYR A 249 3.35 19.53 15.67
C TYR A 249 3.33 18.11 15.10
N LYS A 250 2.45 17.82 14.13
CA LYS A 250 2.43 16.51 13.47
C LYS A 250 3.75 16.17 12.80
N LEU A 251 4.54 17.14 12.34
CA LEU A 251 5.88 16.88 11.81
C LEU A 251 6.82 16.41 12.92
N VAL A 252 6.86 17.11 14.06
CA VAL A 252 7.62 16.71 15.26
C VAL A 252 7.25 15.28 15.65
N SER A 253 5.96 15.01 15.87
CA SER A 253 5.50 13.69 16.33
C SER A 253 5.71 12.59 15.29
N LYS A 254 5.63 12.92 14.00
CA LYS A 254 5.88 11.97 12.90
C LYS A 254 7.36 11.59 12.78
N VAL A 255 8.29 12.54 12.95
CA VAL A 255 9.74 12.27 12.94
C VAL A 255 10.08 11.33 14.10
N LEU A 256 9.59 11.64 15.31
CA LEU A 256 9.76 10.78 16.49
C LEU A 256 9.18 9.37 16.26
N ALA A 257 7.96 9.28 15.72
CA ALA A 257 7.33 8.01 15.40
C ALA A 257 8.13 7.22 14.34
N ASN A 258 8.76 7.88 13.38
CA ASN A 258 9.57 7.22 12.36
C ASN A 258 10.85 6.61 12.94
N ARG A 259 11.52 7.27 13.89
CA ARG A 259 12.66 6.69 14.61
C ARG A 259 12.24 5.52 15.49
N LEU A 260 11.17 5.67 16.27
CA LEU A 260 10.69 4.61 17.15
C LEU A 260 10.37 3.31 16.39
N LYS A 261 9.81 3.41 15.19
CA LYS A 261 9.50 2.26 14.33
C LYS A 261 10.70 1.41 13.96
N LEU A 262 11.91 1.98 13.91
CA LEU A 262 13.11 1.23 13.53
C LEU A 262 13.41 0.11 14.52
N ILE A 263 13.13 0.35 15.81
CA ILE A 263 13.41 -0.60 16.89
C ILE A 263 12.15 -1.34 17.37
N LEU A 264 10.96 -0.81 17.08
CA LEU A 264 9.68 -1.31 17.59
C LEU A 264 9.46 -2.83 17.42
N PRO A 265 9.84 -3.49 16.30
CA PRO A 265 9.66 -4.93 16.14
C PRO A 265 10.41 -5.79 17.17
N GLN A 266 11.51 -5.27 17.73
CA GLN A 266 12.35 -5.93 18.74
C GLN A 266 11.92 -5.57 20.16
N VAL A 267 11.25 -4.42 20.34
CA VAL A 267 10.84 -3.87 21.64
C VAL A 267 9.45 -4.35 22.06
N ILE A 268 8.50 -4.48 21.11
CA ILE A 268 7.11 -4.87 21.38
C ILE A 268 6.96 -6.38 21.30
N SER A 269 6.26 -6.97 22.27
CA SER A 269 6.03 -8.41 22.36
C SER A 269 5.33 -8.99 21.12
N GLU A 270 5.69 -10.20 20.70
CA GLU A 270 5.09 -10.88 19.55
C GLU A 270 3.56 -11.07 19.65
N SER A 271 3.03 -11.11 20.86
CA SER A 271 1.58 -11.20 21.10
C SER A 271 0.82 -9.95 20.65
N GLN A 272 1.50 -8.81 20.46
CA GLN A 272 0.91 -7.57 19.99
C GLN A 272 1.13 -7.40 18.48
N SER A 273 0.05 -7.43 17.71
CA SER A 273 0.14 -7.38 16.24
C SER A 273 -0.21 -6.02 15.63
N ALA A 274 -0.78 -5.08 16.39
CA ALA A 274 -1.18 -3.78 15.86
C ALA A 274 -0.01 -2.82 15.71
N PHE A 275 -0.02 -2.03 14.63
CA PHE A 275 0.90 -0.91 14.35
C PHE A 275 2.41 -1.25 14.30
N VAL A 276 2.83 -2.50 14.47
CA VAL A 276 4.25 -2.90 14.37
C VAL A 276 4.62 -3.18 12.91
N PRO A 277 5.67 -2.53 12.35
CA PRO A 277 6.14 -2.81 11.00
C PRO A 277 6.44 -4.30 10.80
N GLY A 278 5.99 -4.86 9.68
CA GLY A 278 6.16 -6.28 9.35
C GLY A 278 5.11 -7.22 9.96
N ARG A 279 4.35 -6.83 10.99
CA ARG A 279 3.26 -7.64 11.53
C ARG A 279 1.95 -7.34 10.79
N LEU A 280 1.26 -8.37 10.31
CA LEU A 280 -0.03 -8.20 9.61
C LEU A 280 -1.19 -8.54 10.55
N ILE A 281 -2.24 -7.72 10.50
CA ILE A 281 -3.48 -7.89 11.29
C ILE A 281 -4.03 -9.32 11.13
N THR A 282 -3.99 -9.80 9.90
CA THR A 282 -4.52 -11.09 9.48
C THR A 282 -3.78 -12.27 10.13
N ASP A 283 -2.50 -12.16 10.44
CA ASP A 283 -1.74 -13.25 11.08
C ASP A 283 -2.29 -13.50 12.48
N ASN A 284 -2.51 -12.42 13.24
CA ASN A 284 -3.12 -12.48 14.57
C ASN A 284 -4.52 -13.09 14.52
N VAL A 285 -5.32 -12.66 13.55
CA VAL A 285 -6.67 -13.18 13.32
C VAL A 285 -6.66 -14.67 13.00
N LEU A 286 -5.72 -15.15 12.17
CA LEU A 286 -5.60 -16.56 11.82
C LEU A 286 -5.21 -17.42 13.03
N VAL A 287 -4.27 -16.95 13.86
CA VAL A 287 -3.90 -17.62 15.11
C VAL A 287 -5.10 -17.66 16.07
N ALA A 288 -5.80 -16.55 16.26
CA ALA A 288 -7.00 -16.47 17.10
C ALA A 288 -8.10 -17.43 16.62
N PHE A 289 -8.42 -17.42 15.32
CA PHE A 289 -9.45 -18.30 14.77
C PHE A 289 -9.11 -19.78 14.88
N GLU A 290 -7.87 -20.16 14.57
CA GLU A 290 -7.47 -21.57 14.68
C GLU A 290 -7.46 -22.05 16.14
N THR A 291 -7.15 -21.14 17.08
CA THR A 291 -7.20 -21.41 18.52
C THR A 291 -8.62 -21.62 19.01
N LEU A 292 -9.54 -20.70 18.68
CA LEU A 292 -10.96 -20.82 19.03
C LEU A 292 -11.60 -22.05 18.38
N HIS A 293 -11.27 -22.35 17.12
CA HIS A 293 -11.73 -23.56 16.44
C HIS A 293 -11.22 -24.84 17.13
N HIS A 294 -9.95 -24.87 17.54
CA HIS A 294 -9.40 -26.00 18.31
C HIS A 294 -10.14 -26.20 19.64
N MET A 295 -10.41 -25.11 20.38
CA MET A 295 -11.16 -25.16 21.64
C MET A 295 -12.60 -25.65 21.48
N HIS A 296 -13.26 -25.31 20.37
CA HIS A 296 -14.63 -25.73 20.10
C HIS A 296 -14.72 -27.23 19.76
N HIS A 297 -13.74 -27.77 19.02
CA HIS A 297 -13.81 -29.12 18.45
C HIS A 297 -13.07 -30.19 19.25
N ASN A 298 -12.06 -29.83 20.06
CA ASN A 298 -11.23 -30.78 20.80
C ASN A 298 -11.49 -30.75 22.31
N LYS A 299 -11.41 -31.91 22.96
CA LYS A 299 -11.43 -31.99 24.43
C LYS A 299 -10.07 -31.56 24.97
N MET A 300 -10.03 -30.44 25.68
CA MET A 300 -8.81 -29.83 26.22
C MET A 300 -8.56 -30.22 27.68
N GLY A 301 -8.27 -31.50 27.92
CA GLY A 301 -8.10 -32.04 29.27
C GLY A 301 -9.42 -32.12 30.05
N ARG A 302 -9.34 -32.44 31.36
CA ARG A 302 -10.53 -32.59 32.24
C ARG A 302 -11.18 -31.25 32.61
N GLU A 303 -10.38 -30.20 32.79
CA GLU A 303 -10.83 -28.88 33.24
C GLU A 303 -11.36 -28.01 32.08
N GLY A 304 -10.91 -28.28 30.85
CA GLY A 304 -11.22 -27.46 29.68
C GLY A 304 -10.52 -26.10 29.69
N ALA A 305 -10.73 -25.33 28.63
CA ALA A 305 -10.18 -24.00 28.42
C ALA A 305 -11.27 -22.94 28.21
N MET A 306 -10.93 -21.68 28.45
CA MET A 306 -11.75 -20.51 28.17
C MET A 306 -10.94 -19.43 27.43
N ALA A 307 -11.65 -18.61 26.66
CA ALA A 307 -11.13 -17.45 25.97
C ALA A 307 -11.94 -16.22 26.35
N LEU A 308 -11.27 -15.18 26.85
CA LEU A 308 -11.87 -13.92 27.29
C LEU A 308 -11.50 -12.82 26.29
N LYS A 309 -12.50 -12.21 25.66
CA LYS A 309 -12.31 -11.03 24.82
C LYS A 309 -12.57 -9.79 25.65
N LEU A 310 -11.50 -9.06 25.95
CA LEU A 310 -11.54 -7.80 26.67
C LEU A 310 -11.80 -6.64 25.70
N ASP A 311 -12.60 -5.67 26.15
CA ASP A 311 -12.80 -4.37 25.48
C ASP A 311 -12.31 -3.26 26.42
N MET A 312 -11.39 -2.40 25.98
CA MET A 312 -10.87 -1.31 26.81
C MET A 312 -11.74 -0.04 26.63
N SER A 313 -12.28 0.48 27.72
CA SER A 313 -13.07 1.70 27.72
C SER A 313 -12.20 2.92 27.52
N LYS A 314 -12.43 3.66 26.43
CA LYS A 314 -11.73 4.94 26.13
C LYS A 314 -10.19 4.78 26.21
N ALA A 315 -9.68 3.72 25.58
CA ALA A 315 -8.30 3.24 25.74
C ALA A 315 -7.21 4.31 25.60
N TYR A 316 -7.28 5.19 24.59
CA TYR A 316 -6.29 6.26 24.45
C TYR A 316 -6.46 7.35 25.51
N ASP A 317 -7.70 7.71 25.82
CA ASP A 317 -8.04 8.90 26.59
C ASP A 317 -7.69 8.76 28.08
N ARG A 318 -7.53 7.53 28.59
CA ARG A 318 -7.29 7.24 30.01
C ARG A 318 -5.85 6.91 30.39
N VAL A 319 -4.91 6.85 29.44
CA VAL A 319 -3.52 6.43 29.73
C VAL A 319 -2.85 7.41 30.69
N GLU A 320 -2.43 6.94 31.85
CA GLU A 320 -1.66 7.72 32.83
C GLU A 320 -0.23 7.96 32.33
N TRP A 321 0.17 9.23 32.22
CA TRP A 321 1.48 9.57 31.65
C TRP A 321 2.65 9.11 32.54
N LYS A 322 2.50 9.19 33.86
CA LYS A 322 3.52 8.72 34.80
C LYS A 322 3.78 7.22 34.65
N TYR A 323 2.73 6.43 34.50
CA TYR A 323 2.85 5.01 34.22
C TYR A 323 3.61 4.73 32.92
N LEU A 324 3.25 5.42 31.83
CA LEU A 324 3.95 5.28 30.55
C LEU A 324 5.45 5.60 30.66
N VAL A 325 5.81 6.65 31.41
CA VAL A 325 7.21 7.01 31.68
C VAL A 325 7.94 5.90 32.43
N GLU A 326 7.33 5.33 33.48
CA GLU A 326 7.94 4.22 34.23
C GLU A 326 8.10 2.95 33.39
N VAL A 327 7.13 2.63 32.52
CA VAL A 327 7.26 1.54 31.55
C VAL A 327 8.45 1.78 30.63
N MET A 328 8.58 2.98 30.05
CA MET A 328 9.72 3.30 29.18
C MET A 328 11.07 3.21 29.90
N LYS A 329 11.14 3.65 31.17
CA LYS A 329 12.35 3.51 31.99
C LYS A 329 12.72 2.03 32.19
N LYS A 330 11.76 1.18 32.58
CA LYS A 330 11.99 -0.26 32.80
C LYS A 330 12.40 -0.99 31.52
N MET A 331 11.85 -0.59 30.37
CA MET A 331 12.24 -1.13 29.07
C MET A 331 13.66 -0.72 28.64
N GLY A 332 14.28 0.29 29.28
CA GLY A 332 15.65 0.74 28.99
C GLY A 332 15.77 1.96 28.07
N PHE A 333 14.69 2.71 27.84
CA PHE A 333 14.77 3.92 27.01
C PHE A 333 15.62 5.01 27.69
N HIS A 334 16.46 5.68 26.91
CA HIS A 334 17.29 6.78 27.40
C HIS A 334 16.45 7.99 27.88
N GLN A 335 16.88 8.66 28.95
CA GLN A 335 16.14 9.77 29.58
C GLN A 335 15.84 10.93 28.62
N LYS A 336 16.78 11.28 27.73
CA LYS A 336 16.56 12.30 26.66
C LYS A 336 15.36 11.93 25.77
N TRP A 337 15.24 10.67 25.38
CA TRP A 337 14.15 10.18 24.54
C TRP A 337 12.81 10.20 25.29
N ILE A 338 12.80 9.76 26.55
CA ILE A 338 11.63 9.82 27.43
C ILE A 338 11.16 11.27 27.60
N GLY A 339 12.09 12.20 27.83
CA GLY A 339 11.80 13.64 27.94
C GLY A 339 11.10 14.19 26.70
N LEU A 340 11.57 13.85 25.50
CA LEU A 340 10.92 14.25 24.23
C LEU A 340 9.48 13.72 24.10
N MET A 341 9.25 12.44 24.44
CA MET A 341 7.90 11.87 24.41
C MET A 341 6.98 12.58 25.42
N PHE A 342 7.50 12.82 26.62
CA PHE A 342 6.76 13.47 27.71
C PHE A 342 6.42 14.93 27.36
N GLU A 343 7.35 15.68 26.78
CA GLU A 343 7.12 17.05 26.31
C GLU A 343 5.99 17.10 25.27
N CYS A 344 5.97 16.14 24.33
CA CYS A 344 4.92 16.08 23.32
C CYS A 344 3.52 15.90 23.93
N ILE A 345 3.37 15.00 24.91
CA ILE A 345 2.07 14.65 25.49
C ILE A 345 1.64 15.61 26.61
N SER A 346 2.56 16.16 27.39
CA SER A 346 2.24 16.95 28.59
C SER A 346 1.97 18.43 28.34
N THR A 347 2.51 19.00 27.25
CA THR A 347 2.35 20.43 26.92
C THR A 347 1.10 20.76 26.09
N VAL A 348 0.25 19.77 25.83
CA VAL A 348 -0.96 19.91 25.01
C VAL A 348 -2.06 20.66 25.75
N SER A 349 -2.88 21.38 25.00
CA SER A 349 -4.17 21.92 25.47
C SER A 349 -5.25 21.66 24.42
N TYR A 350 -6.51 21.51 24.85
CA TYR A 350 -7.62 21.18 23.96
C TYR A 350 -8.75 22.20 23.98
N SER A 351 -9.36 22.41 22.82
CA SER A 351 -10.73 22.94 22.71
C SER A 351 -11.60 21.95 21.94
N ILE A 352 -12.85 21.80 22.37
CA ILE A 352 -13.80 20.86 21.76
C ILE A 352 -14.58 21.56 20.66
N LEU A 353 -14.69 20.93 19.49
CA LEU A 353 -15.49 21.44 18.39
C LEU A 353 -16.93 20.98 18.51
N ILE A 354 -17.84 21.88 18.85
CA ILE A 354 -19.29 21.66 18.81
C ILE A 354 -19.82 22.30 17.53
N ASN A 355 -20.34 21.47 16.62
CA ASN A 355 -20.92 21.90 15.34
C ASN A 355 -20.03 22.81 14.45
N GLY A 356 -18.72 22.86 14.72
CA GLY A 356 -17.73 23.63 13.97
C GLY A 356 -17.07 24.76 14.78
N GLU A 357 -17.58 25.06 15.96
CA GLU A 357 -17.09 26.13 16.82
C GLU A 357 -16.26 25.57 17.99
N PRO A 358 -15.10 26.15 18.31
CA PRO A 358 -14.27 25.71 19.42
C PRO A 358 -14.78 26.25 20.75
N HIS A 359 -14.93 25.36 21.74
CA HIS A 359 -15.34 25.68 23.10
C HIS A 359 -14.38 25.09 24.14
N GLY A 360 -14.28 25.78 25.27
CA GLY A 360 -13.47 25.36 26.41
C GLY A 360 -11.96 25.45 26.18
N ASN A 361 -11.21 25.25 27.26
CA ASN A 361 -9.76 25.11 27.25
C ASN A 361 -9.35 24.07 28.30
N ILE A 362 -9.16 22.83 27.87
CA ILE A 362 -8.82 21.71 28.75
C ILE A 362 -7.31 21.55 28.81
N LEU A 363 -6.78 21.51 30.03
CA LEU A 363 -5.38 21.20 30.33
C LEU A 363 -5.30 19.77 30.88
N PRO A 364 -5.02 18.77 30.02
CA PRO A 364 -4.99 17.38 30.45
C PRO A 364 -3.79 17.10 31.35
N SER A 365 -3.94 16.09 32.21
CA SER A 365 -2.86 15.47 32.99
C SER A 365 -2.71 13.97 32.71
N ARG A 366 -3.55 13.43 31.83
CA ARG A 366 -3.44 12.07 31.26
C ARG A 366 -4.05 11.99 29.86
N GLY A 367 -3.87 10.85 29.21
CA GLY A 367 -4.47 10.50 27.92
C GLY A 367 -3.56 10.76 26.71
N LEU A 368 -3.81 10.02 25.63
CA LEU A 368 -3.09 10.11 24.36
C LEU A 368 -4.02 10.61 23.25
N ARG A 369 -3.48 11.39 22.31
CA ARG A 369 -4.26 11.99 21.22
C ARG A 369 -4.67 10.98 20.15
N GLN A 370 -5.97 10.84 19.90
CA GLN A 370 -6.48 10.03 18.79
C GLN A 370 -6.33 10.77 17.45
N GLY A 371 -5.33 10.40 16.65
CA GLY A 371 -5.02 11.04 15.36
C GLY A 371 -3.65 11.71 15.30
N ASP A 372 -2.91 11.69 16.41
CA ASP A 372 -1.48 12.01 16.46
C ASP A 372 -0.64 10.81 15.95
N PRO A 373 0.31 11.03 15.01
CA PRO A 373 1.22 10.00 14.55
C PRO A 373 1.96 9.22 15.64
N LEU A 374 2.26 9.82 16.79
CA LEU A 374 3.06 9.21 17.85
C LEU A 374 2.22 8.34 18.82
N SER A 375 1.00 8.76 19.12
CA SER A 375 0.14 8.12 20.14
C SER A 375 -0.05 6.61 19.99
N PRO A 376 -0.23 6.02 18.78
CA PRO A 376 -0.42 4.58 18.66
C PRO A 376 0.76 3.77 19.21
N TYR A 377 1.98 4.26 19.03
CA TYR A 377 3.19 3.55 19.48
C TYR A 377 3.38 3.69 20.99
N LEU A 378 3.09 4.86 21.56
CA LEU A 378 3.08 5.04 23.01
C LEU A 378 2.02 4.16 23.69
N PHE A 379 0.87 3.97 23.04
CA PHE A 379 -0.14 3.04 23.51
C PHE A 379 0.35 1.59 23.51
N LEU A 380 1.13 1.16 22.51
CA LEU A 380 1.73 -0.17 22.51
C LEU A 380 2.68 -0.37 23.70
N LEU A 381 3.52 0.64 23.99
CA LEU A 381 4.41 0.58 25.16
C LEU A 381 3.61 0.46 26.45
N CYS A 382 2.52 1.22 26.61
CA CYS A 382 1.61 1.09 27.75
C CYS A 382 1.07 -0.35 27.91
N ALA A 383 0.68 -0.99 26.80
CA ALA A 383 0.17 -2.35 26.80
C ALA A 383 1.21 -3.44 27.15
N GLU A 384 2.51 -3.13 27.10
CA GLU A 384 3.56 -4.08 27.54
C GLU A 384 3.53 -4.35 29.06
N GLY A 385 2.90 -3.47 29.84
CA GLY A 385 2.71 -3.73 31.26
C GLY A 385 1.73 -4.86 31.55
N ILE A 386 0.53 -4.86 30.94
CA ILE A 386 -0.41 -5.99 31.09
C ILE A 386 0.17 -7.27 30.47
N HIS A 387 0.92 -7.15 29.37
CA HIS A 387 1.68 -8.28 28.80
C HIS A 387 2.59 -8.92 29.85
N SER A 388 3.41 -8.11 30.53
CA SER A 388 4.39 -8.57 31.51
C SER A 388 3.73 -9.21 32.73
N LEU A 389 2.63 -8.64 33.23
CA LEU A 389 1.84 -9.23 34.33
C LEU A 389 1.25 -10.60 33.96
N ILE A 390 0.72 -10.76 32.74
CA ILE A 390 0.22 -12.06 32.25
C ILE A 390 1.37 -13.06 32.11
N LYS A 391 2.53 -12.61 31.61
CA LYS A 391 3.72 -13.47 31.47
C LYS A 391 4.26 -13.95 32.81
N LYS A 392 4.27 -13.09 33.83
CA LYS A 392 4.59 -13.48 35.20
C LYS A 392 3.67 -14.60 35.69
N ALA A 393 2.36 -14.42 35.55
CA ALA A 393 1.36 -15.41 35.96
C ALA A 393 1.43 -16.71 35.14
N GLU A 394 1.85 -16.65 33.87
CA GLU A 394 2.15 -17.83 33.07
C GLU A 394 3.39 -18.58 33.61
N SER A 395 4.45 -17.85 33.96
CA SER A 395 5.70 -18.43 34.46
C SER A 395 5.57 -19.04 35.86
N SER A 396 4.72 -18.48 36.72
CA SER A 396 4.38 -19.04 38.03
C SER A 396 3.44 -20.23 37.97
N GLY A 397 2.84 -20.49 36.80
CA GLY A 397 1.84 -21.56 36.61
C GLY A 397 0.42 -21.20 37.06
N ASP A 398 0.19 -19.97 37.52
CA ASP A 398 -1.13 -19.46 37.94
C ASP A 398 -2.13 -19.41 36.77
N ILE A 399 -1.63 -19.12 35.57
CA ILE A 399 -2.39 -19.08 34.31
C ILE A 399 -1.73 -20.02 33.31
N GLN A 400 -2.54 -20.79 32.58
CA GLN A 400 -2.02 -21.71 31.56
C GLN A 400 -2.71 -21.48 30.22
N GLY A 401 -1.92 -21.04 29.23
CA GLY A 401 -2.42 -20.79 27.88
C GLY A 401 -2.84 -22.04 27.12
N VAL A 402 -3.44 -21.82 25.95
CA VAL A 402 -3.90 -22.87 25.04
C VAL A 402 -2.79 -23.22 24.05
N SER A 403 -2.51 -24.52 23.86
CA SER A 403 -1.65 -24.99 22.79
C SER A 403 -2.44 -25.82 21.79
N LEU A 404 -2.13 -25.68 20.50
CA LEU A 404 -2.85 -26.38 19.43
C LEU A 404 -2.26 -27.75 19.09
N CYS A 405 -1.06 -28.05 19.56
CA CYS A 405 -0.32 -29.29 19.31
C CYS A 405 0.68 -29.58 20.44
N ARG A 406 1.08 -30.83 20.62
CA ARG A 406 2.10 -31.20 21.61
C ARG A 406 3.45 -30.56 21.23
N GLY A 407 4.07 -29.86 22.17
CA GLY A 407 5.32 -29.11 21.93
C GLY A 407 5.15 -27.79 21.17
N GLY A 408 3.92 -27.43 20.76
CA GLY A 408 3.64 -26.13 20.16
C GLY A 408 3.59 -24.98 21.17
N PRO A 409 3.69 -23.72 20.69
CA PRO A 409 3.66 -22.55 21.56
C PRO A 409 2.33 -22.48 22.33
N LYS A 410 2.41 -22.18 23.63
CA LYS A 410 1.25 -21.88 24.47
C LYS A 410 0.84 -20.44 24.23
N ILE A 411 -0.41 -20.24 23.85
CA ILE A 411 -0.99 -18.92 23.59
C ILE A 411 -1.78 -18.54 24.83
N THR A 412 -1.29 -17.56 25.60
CA THR A 412 -2.01 -16.98 26.74
C THR A 412 -2.80 -15.74 26.36
N HIS A 413 -2.33 -14.97 25.37
CA HIS A 413 -3.01 -13.76 24.93
C HIS A 413 -2.59 -13.35 23.52
N LEU A 414 -3.48 -12.61 22.86
CA LEU A 414 -3.29 -12.00 21.54
C LEU A 414 -3.85 -10.58 21.60
N PHE A 415 -3.01 -9.58 21.37
CA PHE A 415 -3.37 -8.17 21.40
C PHE A 415 -3.40 -7.57 19.99
N PHE A 416 -4.38 -6.72 19.77
CA PHE A 416 -4.47 -5.86 18.60
C PHE A 416 -4.87 -4.46 19.06
N ALA A 417 -3.86 -3.67 19.45
CA ALA A 417 -4.08 -2.40 20.14
C ALA A 417 -4.97 -2.61 21.37
N ASP A 418 -6.18 -2.02 21.40
CA ASP A 418 -7.14 -2.13 22.48
C ASP A 418 -7.95 -3.45 22.47
N ASP A 419 -8.13 -4.07 21.30
CA ASP A 419 -8.79 -5.37 21.18
C ASP A 419 -7.89 -6.50 21.70
N SER A 420 -8.27 -7.12 22.82
CA SER A 420 -7.44 -8.12 23.49
C SER A 420 -8.17 -9.45 23.68
N LEU A 421 -7.52 -10.56 23.29
CA LEU A 421 -7.97 -11.92 23.58
C LEU A 421 -7.04 -12.56 24.60
N LEU A 422 -7.60 -13.13 25.64
CA LEU A 422 -6.91 -13.93 26.65
C LEU A 422 -7.37 -15.39 26.57
N PHE A 423 -6.46 -16.32 26.79
CA PHE A 423 -6.69 -17.76 26.76
C PHE A 423 -6.13 -18.38 28.04
N THR A 424 -6.95 -19.15 28.73
CA THR A 424 -6.52 -19.87 29.94
C THR A 424 -7.35 -21.13 30.18
N LYS A 425 -7.01 -21.92 31.18
CA LYS A 425 -7.87 -22.98 31.73
C LYS A 425 -9.16 -22.41 32.31
N ALA A 426 -10.26 -23.15 32.19
CA ALA A 426 -11.55 -22.75 32.72
C ALA A 426 -11.70 -23.12 34.20
N THR A 427 -10.89 -22.49 35.07
CA THR A 427 -10.93 -22.68 36.53
C THR A 427 -11.16 -21.36 37.26
N ILE A 428 -11.80 -21.41 38.43
CA ILE A 428 -12.06 -20.21 39.25
C ILE A 428 -10.75 -19.56 39.69
N ALA A 429 -9.76 -20.34 40.12
CA ALA A 429 -8.44 -19.82 40.50
C ALA A 429 -7.76 -19.02 39.37
N ALA A 430 -7.85 -19.49 38.11
CA ALA A 430 -7.33 -18.75 36.98
C ALA A 430 -8.11 -17.46 36.71
N CYS A 431 -9.43 -17.46 36.93
CA CYS A 431 -10.28 -16.27 36.81
C CYS A 431 -9.92 -15.22 37.87
N ASP A 432 -9.75 -15.64 39.13
CA ASP A 432 -9.36 -14.76 40.23
C ASP A 432 -8.01 -14.11 39.97
N LYS A 433 -7.05 -14.89 39.45
CA LYS A 433 -5.75 -14.35 39.05
C LYS A 433 -5.86 -13.34 37.91
N ILE A 434 -6.69 -13.61 36.89
CA ILE A 434 -6.93 -12.65 35.79
C ILE A 434 -7.54 -11.36 36.35
N GLN A 435 -8.53 -11.44 37.25
CA GLN A 435 -9.09 -10.25 37.87
C GLN A 435 -8.06 -9.45 38.66
N LEU A 436 -7.17 -10.12 39.40
CA LEU A 436 -6.10 -9.46 40.13
C LEU A 436 -5.17 -8.70 39.18
N ILE A 437 -4.74 -9.34 38.09
CA ILE A 437 -3.90 -8.72 37.05
C ILE A 437 -4.59 -7.52 36.43
N LEU A 438 -5.87 -7.65 36.07
CA LEU A 438 -6.64 -6.56 35.48
C LEU A 438 -6.76 -5.40 36.46
N ARG A 439 -7.13 -5.64 37.73
CA ARG A 439 -7.23 -4.57 38.75
C ARG A 439 -5.90 -3.86 38.96
N GLN A 440 -4.79 -4.61 39.03
CA GLN A 440 -3.45 -4.04 39.17
C GLN A 440 -3.10 -3.15 37.97
N TYR A 441 -3.34 -3.64 36.75
CA TYR A 441 -3.09 -2.88 35.53
C TYR A 441 -4.00 -1.64 35.40
N GLU A 442 -5.29 -1.76 35.70
CA GLU A 442 -6.25 -0.65 35.65
C GLU A 442 -5.85 0.46 36.64
N ARG A 443 -5.48 0.07 37.87
CA ARG A 443 -5.06 1.02 38.92
C ARG A 443 -3.78 1.77 38.56
N ALA A 444 -2.83 1.12 37.88
CA ALA A 444 -1.55 1.74 37.54
C ALA A 444 -1.61 2.54 36.22
N SER A 445 -2.20 1.97 35.17
CA SER A 445 -2.19 2.53 33.81
C SER A 445 -3.31 3.52 33.54
N GLY A 446 -4.35 3.52 34.38
CA GLY A 446 -5.62 4.23 34.15
C GLY A 446 -6.53 3.59 33.11
N GLN A 447 -6.08 2.54 32.41
CA GLN A 447 -6.96 1.75 31.54
C GLN A 447 -8.11 1.14 32.34
N GLN A 448 -9.22 0.88 31.67
CA GLN A 448 -10.40 0.29 32.30
C GLN A 448 -11.05 -0.68 31.33
N VAL A 449 -11.35 -1.89 31.80
CA VAL A 449 -12.09 -2.90 31.04
C VAL A 449 -13.56 -2.55 31.02
N ASN A 450 -14.16 -2.56 29.83
CA ASN A 450 -15.60 -2.45 29.64
C ASN A 450 -16.23 -3.83 29.82
N ARG A 451 -16.83 -4.07 31.00
CA ARG A 451 -17.45 -5.37 31.33
C ARG A 451 -18.63 -5.71 30.44
N ASP A 452 -19.47 -4.72 30.08
CA ASP A 452 -20.64 -4.92 29.21
C ASP A 452 -20.28 -5.46 27.82
N LYS A 453 -19.10 -5.09 27.31
CA LYS A 453 -18.60 -5.53 26.01
C LYS A 453 -17.63 -6.70 26.09
N THR A 454 -17.16 -7.02 27.28
CA THR A 454 -16.26 -8.15 27.51
C THR A 454 -17.08 -9.44 27.43
N THR A 455 -16.54 -10.44 26.73
CA THR A 455 -17.25 -11.70 26.43
C THR A 455 -16.37 -12.91 26.71
N ILE A 456 -16.99 -14.01 27.16
CA ILE A 456 -16.30 -15.29 27.40
C ILE A 456 -16.77 -16.36 26.43
N PHE A 457 -15.82 -17.13 25.94
CA PHE A 457 -16.02 -18.34 25.17
C PHE A 457 -15.41 -19.56 25.88
N PHE A 458 -16.14 -20.67 25.97
CA PHE A 458 -15.69 -21.90 26.61
C PHE A 458 -15.42 -23.02 25.60
N SER A 459 -14.43 -23.86 25.89
CA SER A 459 -14.24 -25.13 25.18
C SER A 459 -15.37 -26.12 25.49
N LYS A 460 -15.58 -27.10 24.59
CA LYS A 460 -16.67 -28.09 24.72
C LYS A 460 -16.60 -28.93 26.00
N ALA A 461 -15.44 -29.03 26.64
CA ALA A 461 -15.23 -29.86 27.82
C ALA A 461 -15.66 -29.20 29.15
N VAL A 462 -15.98 -27.91 29.17
CA VAL A 462 -16.29 -27.18 30.41
C VAL A 462 -17.74 -27.42 30.85
N PRO A 463 -18.00 -27.97 32.05
CA PRO A 463 -19.36 -28.17 32.56
C PRO A 463 -20.14 -26.86 32.70
N THR A 464 -21.46 -26.89 32.44
CA THR A 464 -22.33 -25.70 32.55
C THR A 464 -22.30 -25.07 33.95
N THR A 465 -22.13 -25.88 34.99
CA THR A 465 -21.97 -25.39 36.38
C THR A 465 -20.73 -24.52 36.53
N THR A 466 -19.59 -24.96 35.99
CA THR A 466 -18.34 -24.19 35.96
C THR A 466 -18.46 -22.95 35.08
N GLN A 467 -19.15 -23.03 33.93
CA GLN A 467 -19.38 -21.87 33.06
C GLN A 467 -20.18 -20.78 33.80
N ASN A 468 -21.25 -21.15 34.50
CA ASN A 468 -22.05 -20.22 35.29
C ASN A 468 -21.26 -19.64 36.46
N ALA A 469 -20.51 -20.47 37.20
CA ALA A 469 -19.66 -19.98 38.27
C ALA A 469 -18.64 -18.94 37.78
N ILE A 470 -17.95 -19.23 36.66
CA ILE A 470 -16.99 -18.29 36.05
C ILE A 470 -17.68 -17.01 35.56
N LYS A 471 -18.87 -17.14 34.97
CA LYS A 471 -19.68 -16.01 34.51
C LYS A 471 -20.03 -15.09 35.68
N ASP A 472 -20.46 -15.66 36.80
CA ASP A 472 -20.86 -14.91 37.99
C ASP A 472 -19.64 -14.29 38.69
N THR A 473 -18.50 -14.99 38.72
CA THR A 473 -17.24 -14.43 39.23
C THR A 473 -16.75 -13.24 38.40
N LEU A 474 -16.75 -13.37 37.06
CA LEU A 474 -16.21 -12.36 36.15
C LEU A 474 -17.20 -11.23 35.81
N ASP A 475 -18.49 -11.43 36.04
CA ASP A 475 -19.59 -10.52 35.71
C ASP A 475 -19.59 -10.10 34.23
N VAL A 476 -19.60 -11.10 33.35
CA VAL A 476 -19.53 -10.91 31.89
C VAL A 476 -20.43 -11.88 31.13
N SER A 477 -20.71 -11.56 29.86
CA SER A 477 -21.62 -12.36 29.04
C SER A 477 -20.92 -13.58 28.40
N ILE A 478 -21.61 -14.73 28.40
CA ILE A 478 -21.15 -15.95 27.71
C ILE A 478 -21.60 -15.90 26.25
N ILE A 479 -20.66 -16.13 25.32
CA ILE A 479 -20.95 -16.31 23.90
C ILE A 479 -20.74 -17.76 23.49
N ARG A 480 -21.73 -18.34 22.78
CA ARG A 480 -21.67 -19.72 22.28
C ARG A 480 -20.86 -19.85 21.00
N GLN A 481 -20.87 -18.81 20.17
CA GLN A 481 -20.10 -18.74 18.92
C GLN A 481 -19.62 -17.30 18.75
N TYR A 482 -18.34 -17.14 18.38
CA TYR A 482 -17.91 -15.85 17.83
C TYR A 482 -18.64 -15.66 16.52
N GLU A 483 -19.21 -14.49 16.25
CA GLU A 483 -19.67 -14.13 14.90
C GLU A 483 -18.61 -13.30 14.15
N LYS A 484 -17.87 -12.43 14.85
CA LYS A 484 -16.80 -11.56 14.27
C LYS A 484 -15.66 -11.26 15.26
N TYR A 485 -14.40 -11.36 14.81
CA TYR A 485 -13.21 -10.83 15.50
C TYR A 485 -12.43 -9.93 14.54
N LEU A 486 -12.07 -8.71 14.97
CA LEU A 486 -11.44 -7.67 14.14
C LEU A 486 -12.17 -7.42 12.80
N GLY A 487 -13.51 -7.46 12.82
CA GLY A 487 -14.36 -7.24 11.65
C GLY A 487 -14.45 -8.42 10.68
N LEU A 488 -13.72 -9.51 10.91
CA LEU A 488 -13.76 -10.71 10.08
C LEU A 488 -14.77 -11.72 10.66
N PRO A 489 -15.70 -12.26 9.85
CA PRO A 489 -16.64 -13.25 10.34
C PRO A 489 -15.92 -14.57 10.66
N SER A 490 -16.26 -15.16 11.79
CA SER A 490 -15.82 -16.50 12.20
C SER A 490 -16.34 -17.61 11.28
N LEU A 491 -17.49 -17.36 10.64
CA LEU A 491 -18.17 -18.22 9.69
C LEU A 491 -18.09 -17.56 8.31
N ILE A 492 -17.11 -17.99 7.51
CA ILE A 492 -17.04 -17.64 6.10
C ILE A 492 -18.17 -18.41 5.39
N GLY A 493 -19.31 -17.75 5.17
CA GLY A 493 -20.42 -18.27 4.38
C GLY A 493 -20.07 -18.43 2.88
N ARG A 494 -21.10 -18.66 2.04
CA ARG A 494 -20.97 -18.97 0.60
C ARG A 494 -20.28 -17.91 -0.28
N GLY A 495 -19.90 -16.74 0.27
CA GLY A 495 -19.09 -15.72 -0.40
C GLY A 495 -17.61 -16.14 -0.56
N ARG A 496 -17.35 -17.19 -1.33
CA ARG A 496 -16.03 -17.82 -1.50
C ARG A 496 -15.02 -17.05 -2.36
N ALA A 497 -15.36 -15.87 -2.88
CA ALA A 497 -14.47 -15.11 -3.78
C ALA A 497 -13.80 -13.92 -3.08
N GLU A 498 -14.54 -13.12 -2.31
CA GLU A 498 -14.01 -11.90 -1.68
C GLU A 498 -13.09 -12.17 -0.50
N SER A 499 -13.30 -13.26 0.26
CA SER A 499 -12.43 -13.64 1.39
C SER A 499 -11.08 -14.23 0.95
N PHE A 500 -10.94 -14.66 -0.31
CA PHE A 500 -9.78 -15.43 -0.79
C PHE A 500 -8.72 -14.58 -1.49
N THR A 501 -9.01 -13.32 -1.79
CA THR A 501 -8.06 -12.42 -2.45
C THR A 501 -6.83 -12.18 -1.58
N GLN A 502 -6.96 -12.16 -0.25
CA GLN A 502 -5.88 -11.85 0.70
C GLN A 502 -5.14 -13.07 1.28
N ILE A 503 -5.58 -14.31 0.98
CA ILE A 503 -5.07 -15.52 1.64
C ILE A 503 -3.82 -16.09 0.95
N LYS A 504 -3.63 -15.82 -0.35
CA LYS A 504 -2.45 -16.32 -1.09
C LYS A 504 -1.13 -15.75 -0.54
N GLU A 505 -1.10 -14.50 -0.11
CA GLU A 505 0.07 -13.92 0.57
C GLU A 505 0.43 -14.67 1.86
N ARG A 506 -0.51 -15.37 2.49
CA ARG A 506 -0.26 -16.14 3.73
C ARG A 506 0.55 -17.39 3.49
N VAL A 507 0.29 -18.10 2.38
CA VAL A 507 1.12 -19.23 1.97
C VAL A 507 2.55 -18.74 1.74
N TRP A 508 2.70 -17.62 1.02
CA TRP A 508 4.01 -17.02 0.78
C TRP A 508 4.74 -16.66 2.08
N ARG A 509 4.00 -16.12 3.06
CA ARG A 509 4.53 -15.79 4.37
C ARG A 509 4.95 -17.03 5.17
N LEU A 510 4.12 -18.08 5.19
CA LEU A 510 4.45 -19.37 5.83
C LEU A 510 5.68 -20.05 5.22
N MET A 511 6.14 -19.64 4.04
CA MET A 511 7.37 -20.14 3.45
C MET A 511 8.63 -19.37 3.90
N HIS A 512 8.50 -18.07 4.16
CA HIS A 512 9.66 -17.16 4.29
C HIS A 512 9.82 -16.55 5.68
N ASP A 513 8.76 -16.41 6.47
CA ASP A 513 8.79 -15.79 7.80
C ASP A 513 8.63 -16.83 8.91
N THR A 514 9.72 -17.56 9.18
CA THR A 514 9.74 -18.68 10.12
C THR A 514 9.80 -18.26 11.59
N SER A 515 10.12 -17.00 11.87
CA SER A 515 10.18 -16.45 13.23
C SER A 515 8.81 -16.14 13.82
N SER A 516 7.83 -15.83 12.98
CA SER A 516 6.52 -15.37 13.43
C SER A 516 5.77 -16.40 14.30
N LEU A 517 5.01 -15.92 15.30
CA LEU A 517 4.05 -16.73 16.05
C LEU A 517 3.10 -17.50 15.12
N PHE A 518 2.62 -16.85 14.05
CA PHE A 518 1.77 -17.49 13.04
C PHE A 518 2.44 -18.71 12.40
N TYR A 519 3.70 -18.62 11.97
CA TYR A 519 4.43 -19.76 11.44
C TYR A 519 4.61 -20.86 12.48
N ARG A 520 5.07 -20.52 13.70
CA ARG A 520 5.33 -21.51 14.75
C ARG A 520 4.07 -22.29 15.15
N VAL A 521 2.93 -21.60 15.27
CA VAL A 521 1.63 -22.20 15.57
C VAL A 521 1.15 -23.11 14.43
N PHE A 522 1.17 -22.62 13.19
CA PHE A 522 0.65 -23.37 12.05
C PHE A 522 1.57 -24.52 11.64
N LYS A 523 2.89 -24.35 11.70
CA LYS A 523 3.88 -25.40 11.45
C LYS A 523 3.70 -26.56 12.43
N GLY A 524 3.68 -26.26 13.74
CA GLY A 524 3.52 -27.29 14.76
C GLY A 524 2.23 -28.10 14.60
N LYS A 525 1.13 -27.44 14.22
CA LYS A 525 -0.17 -28.09 14.08
C LYS A 525 -0.36 -28.84 12.76
N PHE A 526 0.00 -28.23 11.64
CA PHE A 526 -0.44 -28.68 10.32
C PHE A 526 0.68 -29.28 9.46
N PHE A 527 1.93 -28.86 9.65
CA PHE A 527 3.07 -29.32 8.85
C PHE A 527 4.35 -29.45 9.68
N PRO A 528 4.36 -30.28 10.74
CA PRO A 528 5.48 -30.34 11.69
C PRO A 528 6.78 -30.87 11.07
N HIS A 529 6.66 -31.76 10.09
CA HIS A 529 7.79 -32.48 9.49
C HIS A 529 8.06 -32.11 8.02
N CYS A 530 7.36 -31.11 7.48
CA CYS A 530 7.50 -30.72 6.08
C CYS A 530 7.28 -29.21 5.89
N SER A 531 7.38 -28.73 4.65
CA SER A 531 7.02 -27.36 4.30
C SER A 531 5.51 -27.21 4.06
N ILE A 532 5.02 -25.96 4.07
CA ILE A 532 3.63 -25.66 3.67
C ILE A 532 3.32 -26.15 2.24
N LEU A 533 4.34 -26.23 1.37
CA LEU A 533 4.19 -26.69 0.00
C LEU A 533 3.89 -28.19 -0.09
N GLU A 534 4.48 -28.99 0.80
CA GLU A 534 4.41 -30.46 0.81
C GLU A 534 3.33 -31.01 1.75
N THR A 535 2.63 -30.14 2.49
CA THR A 535 1.64 -30.57 3.49
C THR A 535 0.50 -31.38 2.88
N ASP A 536 0.07 -32.45 3.57
CA ASP A 536 -1.11 -33.21 3.15
C ASP A 536 -2.38 -32.34 3.16
N THR A 537 -3.16 -32.46 2.09
CA THR A 537 -4.47 -31.83 1.92
C THR A 537 -5.55 -32.43 2.82
N LYS A 538 -5.34 -33.64 3.37
CA LYS A 538 -6.34 -34.35 4.19
C LYS A 538 -6.43 -33.85 5.64
N THR A 539 -5.51 -33.00 6.08
CA THR A 539 -5.49 -32.51 7.47
C THR A 539 -6.72 -31.66 7.78
N ARG A 540 -7.57 -32.13 8.71
CA ARG A 540 -8.73 -31.39 9.21
C ARG A 540 -8.27 -30.15 9.98
N GLY A 541 -8.90 -29.00 9.73
CA GLY A 541 -8.54 -27.71 10.33
C GLY A 541 -9.66 -26.70 10.16
N SER A 542 -9.47 -25.47 10.64
CA SER A 542 -10.47 -24.42 10.47
C SER A 542 -10.71 -24.10 8.98
N TYR A 543 -11.80 -23.38 8.68
CA TYR A 543 -12.04 -22.83 7.34
C TYR A 543 -10.88 -21.95 6.84
N ALA A 544 -10.16 -21.30 7.76
CA ALA A 544 -8.99 -20.51 7.41
C ALA A 544 -7.85 -21.40 6.88
N TRP A 545 -7.57 -22.54 7.54
CA TRP A 545 -6.59 -23.51 7.05
C TRP A 545 -6.99 -24.11 5.70
N GLN A 546 -8.25 -24.52 5.54
CA GLN A 546 -8.77 -25.03 4.26
C GLN A 546 -8.61 -24.00 3.13
N SER A 547 -8.71 -22.72 3.46
CA SER A 547 -8.50 -21.64 2.51
C SER A 547 -7.03 -21.45 2.15
N ILE A 548 -6.11 -21.59 3.11
CA ILE A 548 -4.65 -21.59 2.88
C ILE A 548 -4.25 -22.74 1.94
N ILE A 549 -4.77 -23.95 2.15
CA ILE A 549 -4.51 -25.11 1.28
C ILE A 549 -5.02 -24.87 -0.15
N LYS A 550 -6.21 -24.29 -0.34
CA LYS A 550 -6.71 -23.92 -1.67
C LYS A 550 -5.83 -22.85 -2.34
N ALA A 551 -5.40 -21.85 -1.57
CA ALA A 551 -4.53 -20.79 -2.06
C ALA A 551 -3.15 -21.32 -2.48
N ARG A 552 -2.62 -22.31 -1.75
CA ARG A 552 -1.35 -22.97 -2.04
C ARG A 552 -1.33 -23.58 -3.44
N ALA A 553 -2.42 -24.20 -3.89
CA ALA A 553 -2.49 -24.80 -5.23
C ALA A 553 -2.19 -23.78 -6.34
N VAL A 554 -2.62 -22.53 -6.17
CA VAL A 554 -2.33 -21.45 -7.13
C VAL A 554 -0.85 -21.08 -7.11
N ILE A 555 -0.25 -21.04 -5.92
CA ILE A 555 1.18 -20.72 -5.77
C ILE A 555 2.06 -21.83 -6.35
N LEU A 556 1.73 -23.10 -6.09
CA LEU A 556 2.43 -24.24 -6.69
C LEU A 556 2.31 -24.27 -8.22
N LYS A 557 1.12 -23.99 -8.76
CA LYS A 557 0.89 -24.01 -10.22
C LYS A 557 1.70 -22.94 -10.98
N ARG A 558 2.03 -21.82 -10.33
CA ARG A 558 2.65 -20.64 -10.99
C ARG A 558 4.03 -20.25 -10.48
N GLY A 559 4.41 -20.63 -9.27
CA GLY A 559 5.75 -20.40 -8.75
C GLY A 559 6.79 -21.33 -9.39
N VAL A 560 8.05 -20.96 -9.21
CA VAL A 560 9.22 -21.60 -9.84
C VAL A 560 10.31 -21.74 -8.79
N TRP A 561 11.01 -22.87 -8.81
CA TRP A 561 12.19 -23.11 -8.00
C TRP A 561 13.43 -22.57 -8.70
N ARG A 562 14.23 -21.80 -7.97
CA ARG A 562 15.58 -21.41 -8.35
C ARG A 562 16.54 -22.45 -7.77
N VAL A 563 17.29 -23.09 -8.65
CA VAL A 563 18.30 -24.09 -8.29
C VAL A 563 19.38 -23.43 -7.42
N GLY A 564 19.62 -24.03 -6.26
CA GLY A 564 20.76 -23.76 -5.40
C GLY A 564 21.64 -25.00 -5.36
N ASN A 565 21.39 -25.89 -4.41
CA ASN A 565 22.07 -27.18 -4.27
C ASN A 565 21.32 -28.34 -4.93
N GLY A 566 20.08 -28.11 -5.39
CA GLY A 566 19.26 -29.07 -6.13
C GLY A 566 18.56 -30.14 -5.29
N LYS A 567 18.80 -30.20 -3.98
CA LYS A 567 18.35 -31.30 -3.10
C LYS A 567 16.82 -31.36 -2.90
N HIS A 568 16.12 -30.23 -3.08
CA HIS A 568 14.68 -30.15 -2.87
C HIS A 568 13.87 -30.03 -4.17
N ILE A 569 14.54 -30.01 -5.33
CA ILE A 569 13.89 -29.83 -6.62
C ILE A 569 13.76 -31.18 -7.31
N LYS A 570 12.53 -31.68 -7.44
CA LYS A 570 12.22 -32.88 -8.22
C LYS A 570 12.28 -32.56 -9.71
N ILE A 571 13.13 -33.27 -10.45
CA ILE A 571 13.45 -32.98 -11.86
C ILE A 571 12.18 -32.88 -12.72
N TRP A 572 11.29 -33.88 -12.63
CA TRP A 572 10.09 -33.99 -13.48
C TRP A 572 8.80 -33.48 -12.86
N GLN A 573 8.78 -33.11 -11.58
CA GLN A 573 7.55 -32.68 -10.88
C GLN A 573 7.52 -31.18 -10.62
N HIS A 574 8.68 -30.56 -10.46
CA HIS A 574 8.78 -29.15 -10.10
C HIS A 574 9.01 -28.28 -11.34
N ARG A 575 8.65 -27.00 -11.21
CA ARG A 575 8.93 -25.97 -12.21
C ARG A 575 10.23 -25.29 -11.81
N TRP A 576 11.32 -25.48 -12.55
CA TRP A 576 12.64 -24.97 -12.15
C TRP A 576 13.50 -24.48 -13.31
N LEU A 577 13.04 -24.67 -14.54
CA LEU A 577 13.64 -24.04 -15.71
C LEU A 577 13.29 -22.55 -15.78
N LEU A 578 14.10 -21.79 -16.51
CA LEU A 578 14.11 -20.33 -16.43
C LEU A 578 13.27 -19.64 -17.51
N GLU A 579 12.92 -20.36 -18.59
CA GLU A 579 12.11 -19.86 -19.70
C GLU A 579 10.61 -19.86 -19.38
N ASP A 580 9.89 -18.78 -19.72
CA ASP A 580 8.49 -18.60 -19.34
C ASP A 580 7.53 -19.65 -19.90
N ASN A 581 7.76 -20.09 -21.14
CA ASN A 581 6.96 -21.13 -21.81
C ASN A 581 7.50 -22.54 -21.56
N HIS A 582 8.67 -22.66 -20.93
CA HIS A 582 9.40 -23.91 -20.75
C HIS A 582 9.94 -23.98 -19.31
N ARG A 583 9.02 -23.92 -18.34
CA ARG A 583 9.36 -23.96 -16.90
C ARG A 583 9.51 -25.38 -16.34
N THR A 584 9.08 -26.39 -17.09
CA THR A 584 9.04 -27.82 -16.71
C THR A 584 9.71 -28.65 -17.78
N ILE A 585 10.39 -29.72 -17.37
CA ILE A 585 10.95 -30.71 -18.26
C ILE A 585 9.83 -31.33 -19.11
N ILE A 586 10.00 -31.30 -20.44
CA ILE A 586 9.08 -31.92 -21.40
C ILE A 586 9.47 -33.38 -21.62
N THR A 587 10.76 -33.68 -21.55
CA THR A 587 11.32 -35.02 -21.73
C THR A 587 10.74 -35.99 -20.70
N HIS A 588 10.06 -37.04 -21.17
CA HIS A 588 9.52 -38.07 -20.29
C HIS A 588 10.64 -38.90 -19.67
N GLY A 589 10.76 -38.84 -18.34
CA GLY A 589 11.69 -39.67 -17.58
C GLY A 589 11.17 -41.10 -17.36
N PRO A 590 12.07 -42.08 -17.19
CA PRO A 590 11.69 -43.42 -16.73
C PRO A 590 10.92 -43.35 -15.40
N PRO A 591 9.86 -44.17 -15.18
CA PRO A 591 9.09 -44.15 -13.94
C PRO A 591 9.94 -44.32 -12.67
N VAL A 592 11.04 -45.06 -12.76
CA VAL A 592 11.99 -45.31 -11.67
C VAL A 592 12.70 -44.04 -11.20
N LEU A 593 12.91 -43.05 -12.08
CA LEU A 593 13.61 -41.79 -11.80
C LEU A 593 12.67 -40.65 -11.43
N ARG A 594 11.36 -40.91 -11.28
CA ARG A 594 10.35 -39.86 -11.05
C ARG A 594 10.57 -39.04 -9.78
N GLU A 595 11.24 -39.63 -8.79
CA GLU A 595 11.58 -39.00 -7.51
C GLU A 595 13.01 -38.43 -7.47
N SER A 596 13.78 -38.51 -8.56
CA SER A 596 15.13 -37.94 -8.63
C SER A 596 15.11 -36.42 -8.51
N THR A 597 16.15 -35.91 -7.86
CA THR A 597 16.34 -34.50 -7.55
C THR A 597 17.44 -33.88 -8.41
N VAL A 598 17.40 -32.56 -8.59
CA VAL A 598 18.31 -31.82 -9.48
C VAL A 598 19.77 -31.91 -9.04
N ASP A 599 20.05 -32.16 -7.75
CA ASP A 599 21.42 -32.37 -7.26
C ASP A 599 22.12 -33.56 -7.93
N GLN A 600 21.36 -34.56 -8.42
CA GLN A 600 21.90 -35.70 -9.17
C GLN A 600 22.42 -35.34 -10.57
N LEU A 601 22.08 -34.15 -11.07
CA LEU A 601 22.58 -33.60 -12.34
C LEU A 601 23.79 -32.66 -12.13
N ILE A 602 24.21 -32.44 -10.88
CA ILE A 602 25.25 -31.49 -10.50
C ILE A 602 26.49 -32.25 -10.00
N LEU A 603 27.64 -31.97 -10.60
CA LEU A 603 28.94 -32.44 -10.13
C LEU A 603 29.35 -31.64 -8.89
N GLN A 604 29.34 -32.29 -7.73
CA GLN A 604 29.82 -31.73 -6.46
C GLN A 604 31.26 -32.21 -6.17
N PRO A 605 32.15 -31.36 -5.61
CA PRO A 605 31.91 -30.04 -5.04
C PRO A 605 32.00 -28.85 -6.01
N GLN A 606 32.33 -29.07 -7.30
CA GLN A 606 32.61 -28.01 -8.28
C GLN A 606 31.38 -27.15 -8.62
N MET A 607 30.18 -27.64 -8.33
CA MET A 607 28.91 -26.98 -8.67
C MET A 607 28.78 -26.70 -10.17
N GLU A 608 29.11 -27.71 -10.98
CA GLU A 608 28.96 -27.69 -12.43
C GLU A 608 27.91 -28.71 -12.88
N TRP A 609 27.23 -28.44 -13.99
CA TRP A 609 26.29 -29.39 -14.58
C TRP A 609 27.03 -30.59 -15.19
N ASP A 610 26.57 -31.81 -14.92
CA ASP A 610 27.03 -33.01 -15.63
C ASP A 610 26.45 -33.02 -17.05
N ARG A 611 27.17 -32.36 -17.95
CA ARG A 611 26.73 -32.15 -19.34
C ARG A 611 26.51 -33.47 -20.08
N ALA A 612 27.38 -34.46 -19.86
CA ALA A 612 27.28 -35.75 -20.52
C ALA A 612 26.03 -36.51 -20.07
N LEU A 613 25.73 -36.50 -18.77
CA LEU A 613 24.51 -37.09 -18.23
C LEU A 613 23.26 -36.38 -18.73
N ILE A 614 23.27 -35.04 -18.75
CA ILE A 614 22.14 -34.22 -19.20
C ILE A 614 21.83 -34.47 -20.67
N ASP A 615 22.84 -34.45 -21.54
CA ASP A 615 22.67 -34.66 -22.98
C ASP A 615 22.19 -36.08 -23.31
N LYS A 616 22.42 -37.05 -22.42
CA LYS A 616 21.93 -38.43 -22.55
C LYS A 616 20.48 -38.59 -22.07
N LEU A 617 20.08 -37.87 -21.01
CA LEU A 617 18.78 -38.04 -20.35
C LEU A 617 17.67 -37.15 -20.90
N PHE A 618 18.01 -35.99 -21.46
CA PHE A 618 17.04 -34.98 -21.85
C PHE A 618 17.07 -34.73 -23.37
N LEU A 619 15.92 -34.35 -23.94
CA LEU A 619 15.87 -33.83 -25.31
C LEU A 619 16.78 -32.60 -25.43
N PRO A 620 17.38 -32.32 -26.62
CA PRO A 620 18.32 -31.21 -26.78
C PRO A 620 17.81 -29.87 -26.24
N TYR A 621 16.52 -29.58 -26.42
CA TYR A 621 15.86 -28.37 -25.92
C TYR A 621 15.84 -28.28 -24.38
N ASP A 622 15.51 -29.37 -23.69
CA ASP A 622 15.53 -29.44 -22.22
C ASP A 622 16.97 -29.42 -21.70
N ALA A 623 17.86 -30.18 -22.34
CA ALA A 623 19.27 -30.28 -21.98
C ALA A 623 19.96 -28.91 -22.01
N GLU A 624 19.72 -28.14 -23.07
CA GLU A 624 20.26 -26.80 -23.23
C GLU A 624 19.69 -25.83 -22.17
N ALA A 625 18.37 -25.88 -21.94
CA ALA A 625 17.73 -25.07 -20.89
C ALA A 625 18.29 -25.34 -19.49
N ILE A 626 18.59 -26.61 -19.15
CA ILE A 626 19.21 -26.99 -17.86
C ILE A 626 20.64 -26.42 -17.78
N LYS A 627 21.47 -26.66 -18.79
CA LYS A 627 22.89 -26.24 -18.82
C LYS A 627 23.07 -24.72 -18.69
N ASN A 628 22.06 -23.95 -19.10
CA ASN A 628 22.06 -22.48 -19.03
C ASN A 628 21.64 -21.91 -17.67
N ILE A 629 21.26 -22.75 -16.70
CA ILE A 629 20.96 -22.31 -15.34
C ILE A 629 22.28 -22.04 -14.60
N PRO A 630 22.55 -20.81 -14.16
CA PRO A 630 23.75 -20.53 -13.38
C PRO A 630 23.71 -21.21 -12.01
N LEU A 631 24.79 -21.91 -11.69
CA LEU A 631 25.03 -22.49 -10.37
C LEU A 631 25.94 -21.56 -9.56
N SER A 632 25.81 -21.63 -8.23
CA SER A 632 26.67 -20.88 -7.31
C SER A 632 27.64 -21.84 -6.65
N ASP A 633 28.92 -21.51 -6.70
CA ASP A 633 30.04 -22.28 -6.11
C ASP A 633 29.84 -22.56 -4.61
N ARG A 634 28.98 -21.79 -3.94
CA ARG A 634 28.66 -21.93 -2.50
C ARG A 634 27.58 -22.99 -2.20
N ALA A 635 26.96 -23.58 -3.22
CA ALA A 635 25.85 -24.52 -3.08
C ALA A 635 24.73 -24.05 -2.11
N PRO A 636 24.16 -22.83 -2.29
CA PRO A 636 23.11 -22.31 -1.41
C PRO A 636 21.86 -23.20 -1.43
N SER A 637 20.99 -23.11 -0.41
CA SER A 637 19.72 -23.85 -0.43
C SER A 637 18.79 -23.37 -1.56
N ASP A 638 18.05 -24.31 -2.15
CA ASP A 638 17.05 -24.04 -3.18
C ASP A 638 16.01 -23.01 -2.69
N LYS A 639 15.55 -22.14 -3.59
CA LYS A 639 14.57 -21.08 -3.26
C LYS A 639 13.38 -21.10 -4.19
N PHE A 640 12.19 -20.91 -3.63
CA PHE A 640 10.97 -20.78 -4.42
C PHE A 640 10.65 -19.31 -4.67
N PHE A 641 10.42 -18.92 -5.92
CA PHE A 641 10.12 -17.56 -6.31
C PHE A 641 8.84 -17.45 -7.15
N TRP A 642 8.27 -16.25 -7.18
CA TRP A 642 7.07 -15.94 -7.93
C TRP A 642 7.42 -15.15 -9.20
N PRO A 643 7.24 -15.71 -10.41
CA PRO A 643 7.64 -15.05 -11.66
C PRO A 643 6.74 -13.87 -12.04
N GLY A 644 5.55 -13.72 -11.44
CA GLY A 644 4.62 -12.65 -11.80
C GLY A 644 4.99 -11.26 -11.25
N THR A 645 6.15 -11.10 -10.62
CA THR A 645 6.67 -9.83 -10.11
C THR A 645 8.18 -9.75 -10.35
N THR A 646 8.69 -8.55 -10.57
CA THR A 646 10.12 -8.33 -10.88
C THR A 646 11.06 -8.63 -9.71
N ASN A 647 10.56 -8.56 -8.46
CA ASN A 647 11.33 -8.86 -7.26
C ASN A 647 11.23 -10.34 -6.83
N GLY A 648 10.50 -11.18 -7.56
CA GLY A 648 10.29 -12.59 -7.23
C GLY A 648 9.33 -12.84 -6.05
N CYS A 649 8.72 -11.79 -5.49
CA CYS A 649 7.80 -11.89 -4.34
C CYS A 649 6.34 -11.95 -4.82
N TYR A 650 5.57 -12.88 -4.28
CA TYR A 650 4.14 -12.94 -4.58
C TYR A 650 3.40 -11.67 -4.14
N SER A 651 2.51 -11.15 -5.00
CA SER A 651 1.51 -10.13 -4.64
C SER A 651 0.10 -10.60 -5.00
N VAL A 652 -0.92 -10.14 -4.28
CA VAL A 652 -2.32 -10.43 -4.63
C VAL A 652 -2.64 -10.04 -6.07
N LYS A 653 -2.17 -8.87 -6.52
CA LYS A 653 -2.40 -8.36 -7.88
C LYS A 653 -1.83 -9.30 -8.93
N SER A 654 -0.56 -9.71 -8.79
CA SER A 654 0.09 -10.62 -9.73
C SER A 654 -0.55 -12.01 -9.71
N GLY A 655 -0.96 -12.51 -8.54
CA GLY A 655 -1.65 -13.78 -8.43
C GLY A 655 -3.06 -13.79 -9.02
N TYR A 656 -3.75 -12.66 -9.02
CA TYR A 656 -5.04 -12.50 -9.70
C TYR A 656 -4.87 -12.45 -11.22
N GLN A 657 -3.90 -11.69 -11.72
CA GLN A 657 -3.55 -11.65 -13.15
C GLN A 657 -3.20 -13.05 -13.68
N ALA A 658 -2.41 -13.82 -12.92
CA ALA A 658 -2.05 -15.19 -13.27
C ALA A 658 -3.25 -16.15 -13.32
N LEU A 659 -4.28 -15.94 -12.49
CA LEU A 659 -5.52 -16.71 -12.52
C LEU A 659 -6.37 -16.36 -13.75
N ILE A 660 -6.59 -15.07 -14.02
CA ILE A 660 -7.32 -14.63 -15.23
C ILE A 660 -6.68 -15.22 -16.47
N HIS A 661 -5.34 -15.20 -16.54
CA HIS A 661 -4.63 -15.77 -17.68
C HIS A 661 -4.86 -17.29 -17.83
N LEU A 662 -5.00 -18.04 -16.73
CA LEU A 662 -5.32 -19.47 -16.79
C LEU A 662 -6.76 -19.72 -17.23
N GLU A 663 -7.70 -18.92 -16.74
CA GLU A 663 -9.11 -19.00 -17.11
C GLU A 663 -9.29 -18.70 -18.61
N ASN A 664 -8.58 -17.67 -19.11
CA ASN A 664 -8.56 -17.33 -20.53
C ASN A 664 -7.92 -18.42 -21.40
N GLN A 665 -6.96 -19.19 -20.90
CA GLN A 665 -6.31 -20.31 -21.62
C GLN A 665 -7.14 -21.60 -21.62
N GLN A 666 -8.07 -21.77 -20.68
CA GLN A 666 -8.94 -22.96 -20.57
C GLN A 666 -10.24 -22.83 -21.37
N LEU A 667 -10.59 -21.64 -21.83
CA LEU A 667 -11.66 -21.44 -22.81
C LEU A 667 -11.17 -21.94 -24.18
N PRO A 668 -11.97 -22.70 -24.94
CA PRO A 668 -11.60 -23.10 -26.30
C PRO A 668 -11.30 -21.84 -27.11
N GLY A 669 -10.05 -21.75 -27.59
CA GLY A 669 -9.53 -20.54 -28.22
C GLY A 669 -10.29 -20.23 -29.51
N SER A 670 -10.95 -19.07 -29.56
CA SER A 670 -10.95 -18.30 -30.79
C SER A 670 -9.55 -17.68 -30.92
N SER A 671 -8.97 -17.74 -32.12
CA SER A 671 -7.60 -17.36 -32.49
C SER A 671 -7.24 -15.88 -32.31
N THR A 672 -7.93 -15.15 -31.44
CA THR A 672 -7.78 -13.72 -31.29
C THR A 672 -7.21 -13.38 -29.92
N ASN A 673 -5.90 -13.12 -29.87
CA ASN A 673 -5.25 -12.35 -28.81
C ASN A 673 -6.17 -11.22 -28.33
N ASN A 674 -6.45 -11.14 -27.02
CA ASN A 674 -7.12 -10.03 -26.33
C ASN A 674 -7.83 -9.05 -27.31
N VAL A 675 -9.01 -9.42 -27.83
CA VAL A 675 -9.74 -8.67 -28.88
C VAL A 675 -9.86 -7.17 -28.55
N LEU A 676 -9.83 -6.82 -27.26
CA LEU A 676 -9.95 -5.46 -26.76
C LEU A 676 -8.61 -4.67 -26.68
N HIS A 677 -7.43 -5.31 -26.77
CA HIS A 677 -6.15 -4.59 -26.68
C HIS A 677 -5.92 -3.58 -27.82
N PRO A 678 -6.22 -3.90 -29.09
CA PRO A 678 -6.23 -2.92 -30.17
C PRO A 678 -7.20 -1.76 -29.89
N ILE A 679 -8.40 -2.06 -29.35
CA ILE A 679 -9.38 -1.05 -28.94
C ILE A 679 -8.79 -0.10 -27.91
N TRP A 680 -8.03 -0.59 -26.92
CA TRP A 680 -7.41 0.28 -25.91
C TRP A 680 -6.39 1.23 -26.53
N LYS A 681 -5.51 0.73 -27.39
CA LYS A 681 -4.52 1.57 -28.08
C LYS A 681 -5.23 2.66 -28.89
N ALA A 682 -6.32 2.31 -29.58
CA ALA A 682 -7.13 3.24 -30.36
C ALA A 682 -7.88 4.28 -29.50
N VAL A 683 -8.58 3.87 -28.43
CA VAL A 683 -9.31 4.79 -27.53
C VAL A 683 -8.38 5.89 -27.00
N TRP A 684 -7.15 5.52 -26.62
CA TRP A 684 -6.20 6.46 -26.06
C TRP A 684 -5.48 7.32 -27.10
N SER A 685 -5.48 6.92 -28.38
CA SER A 685 -4.89 7.70 -29.49
C SER A 685 -5.84 8.75 -30.09
N LEU A 686 -7.15 8.69 -29.82
CA LEU A 686 -8.13 9.67 -30.32
C LEU A 686 -7.85 11.09 -29.82
N ARG A 687 -7.89 12.11 -30.68
CA ARG A 687 -7.67 13.53 -30.34
C ARG A 687 -8.95 14.18 -29.78
N ILE A 688 -9.50 13.58 -28.73
CA ILE A 688 -10.73 14.04 -28.07
C ILE A 688 -10.49 14.29 -26.58
N PRO A 689 -11.37 15.05 -25.89
CA PRO A 689 -11.27 15.26 -24.46
C PRO A 689 -11.14 13.95 -23.68
N LYS A 690 -10.25 13.91 -22.67
CA LYS A 690 -9.98 12.71 -21.86
C LYS A 690 -11.22 12.04 -21.29
N LYS A 691 -12.24 12.82 -20.91
CA LYS A 691 -13.53 12.30 -20.44
C LYS A 691 -14.27 11.45 -21.49
N CYS A 692 -14.15 11.79 -22.78
CA CYS A 692 -14.77 11.05 -23.88
C CYS A 692 -13.99 9.76 -24.17
N GLN A 693 -12.65 9.78 -24.08
CA GLN A 693 -11.81 8.57 -24.13
C GLN A 693 -12.18 7.60 -23.00
N HIS A 694 -12.31 8.09 -21.76
CA HIS A 694 -12.74 7.30 -20.61
C HIS A 694 -14.15 6.73 -20.78
N PHE A 695 -15.06 7.49 -21.37
CA PHE A 695 -16.41 7.00 -21.69
C PHE A 695 -16.35 5.83 -22.67
N ALA A 696 -15.64 5.98 -23.81
CA ALA A 696 -15.50 4.92 -24.80
C ALA A 696 -14.92 3.65 -24.16
N TRP A 697 -13.87 3.79 -23.35
CA TRP A 697 -13.28 2.67 -22.60
C TRP A 697 -14.29 1.99 -21.66
N ARG A 698 -15.09 2.74 -20.89
CA ARG A 698 -16.11 2.16 -20.00
C ARG A 698 -17.25 1.52 -20.79
N ALA A 699 -17.64 2.10 -21.92
CA ALA A 699 -18.69 1.59 -22.79
C ALA A 699 -18.28 0.26 -23.43
N SER A 700 -17.05 0.16 -23.97
CA SER A 700 -16.50 -1.08 -24.55
C SER A 700 -16.19 -2.17 -23.52
N ARG A 701 -16.30 -1.89 -22.22
CA ARG A 701 -16.18 -2.88 -21.13
C ARG A 701 -17.52 -3.28 -20.51
N ASP A 702 -18.64 -2.82 -21.09
CA ASP A 702 -19.98 -2.93 -20.50
C ASP A 702 -20.02 -2.48 -19.02
N ALA A 703 -19.23 -1.45 -18.67
CA ALA A 703 -19.04 -1.00 -17.29
C ALA A 703 -19.94 0.19 -16.92
N LEU A 704 -20.67 0.75 -17.89
CA LEU A 704 -21.57 1.87 -17.68
C LEU A 704 -22.80 1.45 -16.84
N PRO A 705 -23.34 2.35 -16.00
CA PRO A 705 -24.54 2.10 -15.18
C PRO A 705 -25.83 2.16 -16.03
N THR A 706 -25.94 1.26 -16.99
CA THR A 706 -27.17 0.96 -17.75
C THR A 706 -28.16 0.22 -16.86
N ARG A 707 -29.45 0.19 -17.20
CA ARG A 707 -30.43 -0.50 -16.36
C ARG A 707 -30.18 -2.00 -16.26
N VAL A 708 -29.75 -2.62 -17.37
CA VAL A 708 -29.34 -4.03 -17.38
C VAL A 708 -28.19 -4.27 -16.39
N ASN A 709 -27.16 -3.40 -16.38
CA ASN A 709 -26.02 -3.57 -15.48
C ASN A 709 -26.32 -3.24 -14.02
N LEU A 710 -27.24 -2.33 -13.75
CA LEU A 710 -27.72 -2.04 -12.40
C LEU A 710 -28.55 -3.22 -11.84
N ARG A 711 -29.39 -3.86 -12.67
CA ARG A 711 -30.11 -5.09 -12.31
C ARG A 711 -29.15 -6.27 -12.07
N LYS A 712 -28.14 -6.46 -12.91
CA LYS A 712 -27.05 -7.45 -12.68
C LYS A 712 -26.35 -7.23 -11.33
N ARG A 713 -26.31 -5.99 -10.84
CA ARG A 713 -25.75 -5.60 -9.53
C ARG A 713 -26.78 -5.63 -8.39
N HIS A 714 -27.91 -6.32 -8.57
CA HIS A 714 -28.96 -6.51 -7.57
C HIS A 714 -29.62 -5.20 -7.08
N ILE A 715 -29.62 -4.15 -7.90
CA ILE A 715 -30.38 -2.93 -7.62
C ILE A 715 -31.81 -3.13 -8.16
N PRO A 716 -32.86 -2.94 -7.34
CA PRO A 716 -34.25 -3.23 -7.72
C PRO A 716 -34.80 -2.14 -8.65
N ILE A 717 -34.50 -2.27 -9.94
CA ILE A 717 -34.99 -1.37 -10.99
C ILE A 717 -35.47 -2.16 -12.22
N ASP A 718 -36.41 -1.57 -12.95
CA ASP A 718 -36.84 -2.07 -14.25
C ASP A 718 -35.69 -1.99 -15.27
N PRO A 719 -35.35 -3.08 -16.00
CA PRO A 719 -34.33 -3.07 -17.05
C PRO A 719 -34.71 -2.29 -18.31
N MET A 720 -35.98 -1.90 -18.51
CA MET A 720 -36.44 -1.28 -19.77
C MET A 720 -35.89 0.13 -20.01
N CYS A 721 -35.57 0.42 -21.28
CA CYS A 721 -35.04 1.71 -21.71
C CYS A 721 -36.01 2.85 -21.38
N GLU A 722 -35.48 3.88 -20.74
CA GLU A 722 -36.25 5.04 -20.28
C GLU A 722 -36.74 5.92 -21.44
N ASN A 723 -36.06 5.83 -22.59
CA ASN A 723 -36.39 6.55 -23.81
C ASN A 723 -37.53 5.84 -24.56
N CYS A 724 -37.28 4.64 -25.11
CA CYS A 724 -38.25 3.95 -25.96
C CYS A 724 -39.23 3.04 -25.20
N ARG A 725 -38.88 2.59 -23.98
CA ARG A 725 -39.65 1.63 -23.16
C ARG A 725 -39.94 0.27 -23.82
N THR A 726 -39.34 -0.03 -24.96
CA THR A 726 -39.62 -1.26 -25.74
C THR A 726 -38.54 -2.34 -25.61
N SER A 727 -37.36 -2.03 -25.10
CA SER A 727 -36.26 -3.00 -24.97
C SER A 727 -35.41 -2.76 -23.72
N PRO A 728 -34.72 -3.79 -23.19
CA PRO A 728 -33.77 -3.63 -22.10
C PRO A 728 -32.65 -2.63 -22.45
N GLU A 729 -32.30 -1.76 -21.51
CA GLU A 729 -31.24 -0.77 -21.69
C GLU A 729 -29.86 -1.37 -21.37
N ASP A 730 -29.19 -1.88 -22.39
CA ASP A 730 -27.75 -2.12 -22.40
C ASP A 730 -26.98 -0.93 -23.02
N VAL A 731 -25.65 -1.01 -23.09
CA VAL A 731 -24.82 0.11 -23.61
C VAL A 731 -25.12 0.36 -25.08
N LEU A 732 -25.21 -0.70 -25.89
CA LEU A 732 -25.45 -0.62 -27.32
C LEU A 732 -26.83 0.02 -27.60
N HIS A 733 -27.86 -0.40 -26.87
CA HIS A 733 -29.20 0.15 -26.98
C HIS A 733 -29.24 1.62 -26.58
N ALA A 734 -28.58 2.00 -25.48
CA ALA A 734 -28.61 3.36 -24.97
C ALA A 734 -27.98 4.41 -25.92
N VAL A 735 -27.06 4.00 -26.79
CA VAL A 735 -26.29 4.93 -27.65
C VAL A 735 -26.41 4.68 -29.15
N TRP A 736 -26.87 3.50 -29.59
CA TRP A 736 -26.93 3.12 -31.01
C TRP A 736 -28.29 2.57 -31.44
N ASN A 737 -28.83 1.54 -30.78
CA ASN A 737 -30.03 0.82 -31.27
C ASN A 737 -31.36 1.49 -30.92
N CYS A 738 -31.44 2.34 -29.88
CA CYS A 738 -32.70 2.91 -29.43
C CYS A 738 -33.41 3.68 -30.58
N PRO A 739 -34.68 3.37 -30.92
CA PRO A 739 -35.39 4.00 -32.03
C PRO A 739 -35.44 5.53 -31.94
N LEU A 740 -35.59 6.06 -30.73
CA LEU A 740 -35.70 7.51 -30.50
C LEU A 740 -34.40 8.28 -30.79
N ILE A 741 -33.24 7.63 -30.85
CA ILE A 741 -31.96 8.30 -31.15
C ILE A 741 -31.47 8.01 -32.57
N GLN A 742 -32.18 7.19 -33.35
CA GLN A 742 -31.80 6.89 -34.73
C GLN A 742 -31.72 8.14 -35.64
N PRO A 743 -32.62 9.15 -35.52
CA PRO A 743 -32.52 10.37 -36.32
C PRO A 743 -31.21 11.14 -36.14
N VAL A 744 -30.52 10.98 -34.99
CA VAL A 744 -29.21 11.59 -34.73
C VAL A 744 -28.13 10.94 -35.60
N TRP A 745 -28.21 9.63 -35.78
CA TRP A 745 -27.25 8.87 -36.56
C TRP A 745 -27.54 8.93 -38.06
N GLU A 746 -28.81 9.04 -38.48
CA GLU A 746 -29.20 9.20 -39.89
C GLU A 746 -28.62 10.46 -40.55
N LYS A 747 -28.34 11.51 -39.75
CA LYS A 747 -27.66 12.73 -40.18
C LYS A 747 -26.17 12.54 -40.51
N GLU A 748 -25.57 11.43 -40.07
CA GLU A 748 -24.17 11.10 -40.34
C GLU A 748 -24.08 10.08 -41.47
N VAL A 749 -23.77 10.52 -42.69
CA VAL A 749 -23.75 9.70 -43.91
C VAL A 749 -22.85 8.47 -43.79
N TRP A 750 -21.73 8.59 -43.07
CA TRP A 750 -20.77 7.52 -42.83
C TRP A 750 -21.29 6.39 -41.92
N THR A 751 -22.40 6.59 -41.19
CA THR A 751 -22.98 5.53 -40.34
C THR A 751 -23.75 4.47 -41.13
N LYS A 752 -24.11 4.76 -42.38
CA LYS A 752 -24.91 3.86 -43.24
C LYS A 752 -24.22 2.53 -43.52
N SER A 753 -22.89 2.53 -43.68
CA SER A 753 -22.09 1.32 -43.91
C SER A 753 -22.08 0.37 -42.71
N ILE A 754 -22.14 0.91 -41.48
CA ILE A 754 -22.13 0.14 -40.23
C ILE A 754 -23.54 -0.34 -39.86
N ARG A 755 -24.58 0.44 -40.14
CA ARG A 755 -25.98 0.08 -39.83
C ARG A 755 -26.48 -1.17 -40.54
N ASN A 756 -25.89 -1.51 -41.69
CA ASN A 756 -26.23 -2.70 -42.45
C ASN A 756 -25.52 -3.98 -41.96
N GLN A 757 -24.67 -3.86 -40.93
CA GLN A 757 -23.95 -5.00 -40.35
C GLN A 757 -24.56 -5.41 -39.01
N PRO A 758 -24.62 -6.71 -38.69
CA PRO A 758 -25.01 -7.18 -37.37
C PRO A 758 -23.96 -6.76 -36.34
N VAL A 759 -24.39 -6.22 -35.20
CA VAL A 759 -23.50 -5.75 -34.12
C VAL A 759 -23.90 -6.45 -32.83
N LEU A 760 -22.95 -7.10 -32.16
CA LEU A 760 -23.19 -7.89 -30.96
C LEU A 760 -23.29 -7.03 -29.70
N ASP A 761 -22.33 -6.13 -29.50
CA ASP A 761 -22.26 -5.23 -28.36
C ASP A 761 -21.58 -3.90 -28.73
N TYR A 762 -21.39 -3.00 -27.75
CA TYR A 762 -20.73 -1.72 -28.01
C TYR A 762 -19.24 -1.87 -28.38
N ALA A 763 -18.55 -2.91 -27.88
CA ALA A 763 -17.14 -3.11 -28.21
C ALA A 763 -16.97 -3.57 -29.66
N ASP A 764 -17.86 -4.44 -30.13
CA ASP A 764 -17.96 -4.85 -31.54
C ASP A 764 -18.31 -3.66 -32.44
N LEU A 765 -19.32 -2.85 -32.06
CA LEU A 765 -19.67 -1.60 -32.76
C LEU A 765 -18.46 -0.68 -32.91
N PHE A 766 -17.76 -0.44 -31.80
CA PHE A 766 -16.66 0.49 -31.75
C PHE A 766 -15.44 -0.02 -32.54
N SER A 767 -15.21 -1.33 -32.55
CA SER A 767 -14.16 -1.95 -33.38
C SER A 767 -14.44 -1.74 -34.86
N LYS A 768 -15.68 -1.95 -35.30
CA LYS A 768 -16.11 -1.69 -36.68
C LYS A 768 -16.01 -0.21 -37.05
N VAL A 769 -16.34 0.69 -36.12
CA VAL A 769 -16.13 2.13 -36.32
C VAL A 769 -14.65 2.45 -36.51
N LEU A 770 -13.75 1.83 -35.76
CA LEU A 770 -12.31 2.08 -35.90
C LEU A 770 -11.71 1.48 -37.17
N GLU A 771 -12.29 0.37 -37.67
CA GLU A 771 -11.81 -0.33 -38.86
C GLU A 771 -12.30 0.29 -40.16
N PHE A 772 -13.59 0.66 -40.24
CA PHE A 772 -14.23 1.07 -41.49
C PHE A 772 -14.34 2.59 -41.69
N ILE A 773 -14.01 3.40 -40.68
CA ILE A 773 -14.25 4.85 -40.70
C ILE A 773 -12.94 5.63 -40.47
N PRO A 774 -12.68 6.73 -41.20
CA PRO A 774 -11.54 7.61 -40.95
C PRO A 774 -11.47 8.12 -39.50
N GLN A 775 -10.25 8.34 -39.00
CA GLN A 775 -10.01 8.73 -37.61
C GLN A 775 -10.83 9.95 -37.16
N GLN A 776 -10.95 11.00 -37.97
CA GLN A 776 -11.75 12.19 -37.65
C GLN A 776 -13.24 11.86 -37.41
N SER A 777 -13.80 10.93 -38.18
CA SER A 777 -15.20 10.49 -38.03
C SER A 777 -15.37 9.53 -36.84
N SER A 778 -14.33 8.78 -36.45
CA SER A 778 -14.33 7.98 -35.20
C SER A 778 -14.31 8.86 -33.93
N GLU A 779 -13.66 10.03 -34.00
CA GLU A 779 -13.65 11.03 -32.94
C GLU A 779 -15.05 11.67 -32.77
N VAL A 780 -15.68 12.02 -33.89
CA VAL A 780 -17.08 12.51 -33.93
C VAL A 780 -18.05 11.44 -33.40
N PHE A 781 -17.93 10.18 -33.83
CA PHE A 781 -18.74 9.06 -33.32
C PHE A 781 -18.66 8.95 -31.79
N THR A 782 -17.44 9.02 -31.26
CA THR A 782 -17.18 8.87 -29.81
C THR A 782 -17.82 10.02 -29.02
N ILE A 783 -17.74 11.25 -29.55
CA ILE A 783 -18.35 12.41 -28.91
C ILE A 783 -19.87 12.37 -29.02
N ILE A 784 -20.46 12.01 -30.17
CA ILE A 784 -21.92 11.85 -30.32
C ILE A 784 -22.43 10.80 -29.32
N SER A 785 -21.76 9.65 -29.22
CA SER A 785 -22.09 8.59 -28.26
C SER A 785 -22.07 9.10 -26.82
N TRP A 786 -21.05 9.89 -26.46
CA TRP A 786 -20.94 10.51 -25.14
C TRP A 786 -22.03 11.55 -24.87
N VAL A 787 -22.38 12.38 -25.87
CA VAL A 787 -23.44 13.39 -25.77
C VAL A 787 -24.81 12.71 -25.58
N LEU A 788 -25.10 11.64 -26.32
CA LEU A 788 -26.31 10.84 -26.18
C LEU A 788 -26.41 10.21 -24.79
N TRP A 789 -25.31 9.60 -24.32
CA TRP A 789 -25.23 9.05 -22.96
C TRP A 789 -25.49 10.12 -21.88
N ASN A 790 -24.87 11.29 -22.04
CA ASN A 790 -25.04 12.40 -21.10
C ASN A 790 -26.47 12.97 -21.14
N ARG A 791 -27.07 13.10 -22.34
CA ARG A 791 -28.46 13.52 -22.53
C ARG A 791 -29.42 12.56 -21.83
N ARG A 792 -29.23 11.25 -22.01
CA ARG A 792 -30.01 10.20 -21.30
C ARG A 792 -29.89 10.34 -19.79
N ASN A 793 -28.68 10.56 -19.27
CA ASN A 793 -28.49 10.74 -17.82
C ASN A 793 -29.19 11.99 -17.28
N LYS A 794 -29.25 13.09 -18.05
CA LYS A 794 -29.98 14.30 -17.68
C LYS A 794 -31.49 14.09 -17.65
N LEU A 795 -32.04 13.37 -18.64
CA LEU A 795 -33.46 13.00 -18.67
C LEU A 795 -33.85 12.23 -17.40
N ARG A 796 -33.07 11.21 -17.03
CA ARG A 796 -33.28 10.43 -15.80
C ARG A 796 -33.26 11.27 -14.52
N LEU A 797 -32.52 12.38 -14.51
CA LEU A 797 -32.36 13.26 -13.35
C LEU A 797 -33.36 14.43 -13.36
N ASN A 798 -34.39 14.39 -14.22
CA ASN A 798 -35.36 15.46 -14.44
C ASN A 798 -34.69 16.82 -14.71
N GLN A 799 -33.61 16.79 -15.49
CA GLN A 799 -32.88 18.00 -15.91
C GLN A 799 -33.29 18.39 -17.33
N LYS A 800 -33.30 19.70 -17.62
CA LYS A 800 -33.55 20.22 -18.96
C LYS A 800 -32.55 19.61 -19.95
N VAL A 801 -33.08 18.99 -21.01
CA VAL A 801 -32.28 18.41 -22.10
C VAL A 801 -32.55 19.15 -23.40
N GLU A 802 -31.54 19.13 -24.27
CA GLU A 802 -31.65 19.68 -25.61
C GLU A 802 -32.39 18.71 -26.53
N ALA A 803 -32.97 19.27 -27.60
CA ALA A 803 -33.57 18.50 -28.67
C ALA A 803 -32.54 17.58 -29.33
N LEU A 804 -32.99 16.41 -29.79
CA LEU A 804 -32.12 15.44 -30.45
C LEU A 804 -31.47 16.03 -31.71
N ASP A 805 -32.16 16.96 -32.38
CA ASP A 805 -31.67 17.60 -33.59
C ASP A 805 -30.38 18.41 -33.42
N HIS A 806 -30.06 18.84 -32.20
CA HIS A 806 -28.87 19.63 -31.91
C HIS A 806 -27.67 18.78 -31.46
N VAL A 807 -27.83 17.46 -31.32
CA VAL A 807 -26.77 16.58 -30.78
C VAL A 807 -25.53 16.55 -31.68
N ASN A 808 -25.70 16.41 -32.99
CA ASN A 808 -24.59 16.37 -33.96
C ASN A 808 -23.83 17.71 -34.00
N THR A 809 -24.55 18.83 -34.10
CA THR A 809 -23.98 20.18 -34.12
C THR A 809 -23.17 20.45 -32.87
N LYS A 810 -23.68 20.03 -31.71
CA LYS A 810 -22.98 20.18 -30.43
C LYS A 810 -21.74 19.29 -30.33
N ALA A 811 -21.80 18.05 -30.82
CA ALA A 811 -20.66 17.16 -30.81
C ALA A 811 -19.51 17.72 -31.65
N ARG A 812 -19.81 18.29 -32.82
CA ARG A 812 -18.82 18.95 -33.70
C ARG A 812 -18.26 20.22 -33.10
N ALA A 813 -19.12 21.12 -32.62
CA ALA A 813 -18.68 22.34 -31.93
C ALA A 813 -17.79 22.02 -30.71
N TYR A 814 -18.07 20.93 -29.99
CA TYR A 814 -17.26 20.51 -28.86
C TYR A 814 -15.90 19.91 -29.26
N LEU A 815 -15.82 19.27 -30.43
CA LEU A 815 -14.57 18.78 -31.00
C LEU A 815 -13.71 19.94 -31.52
N GLU A 816 -14.31 20.90 -32.21
CA GLU A 816 -13.65 22.13 -32.71
C GLU A 816 -13.12 23.01 -31.58
N GLU A 817 -13.90 23.19 -30.51
CA GLU A 817 -13.46 23.88 -29.29
C GLU A 817 -12.25 23.17 -28.66
N TYR A 818 -12.25 21.84 -28.62
CA TYR A 818 -11.12 21.07 -28.10
C TYR A 818 -9.87 21.13 -28.99
N ALA A 819 -10.06 21.13 -30.32
CA ALA A 819 -8.95 21.23 -31.27
C ALA A 819 -8.28 22.61 -31.20
N SER A 820 -9.07 23.69 -31.16
CA SER A 820 -8.56 25.06 -31.09
C SER A 820 -7.82 25.38 -29.78
N CYS A 821 -8.19 24.76 -28.66
CA CYS A 821 -7.46 24.91 -27.40
C CYS A 821 -6.16 24.09 -27.31
N ASN A 822 -5.93 23.14 -28.24
CA ASN A 822 -4.79 22.21 -28.21
C ASN A 822 -3.86 22.33 -29.42
N GLU A 823 -3.97 23.40 -30.22
CA GLU A 823 -2.92 23.73 -31.20
C GLU A 823 -1.59 23.89 -30.46
N LYS A 824 -0.64 23.00 -30.77
CA LYS A 824 0.71 23.12 -30.24
C LYS A 824 1.39 24.31 -30.92
N PRO A 825 2.09 25.19 -30.19
CA PRO A 825 3.04 26.10 -30.83
C PRO A 825 4.07 25.26 -31.61
N PRO A 826 4.68 25.81 -32.68
CA PRO A 826 5.77 25.15 -33.38
C PRO A 826 6.84 24.71 -32.37
N PRO A 827 7.49 23.56 -32.60
CA PRO A 827 8.43 23.00 -31.64
C PRO A 827 9.50 24.05 -31.35
N LYS A 828 9.59 24.47 -30.08
CA LYS A 828 10.76 25.20 -29.60
C LYS A 828 11.95 24.28 -29.81
N GLU A 829 12.97 24.78 -30.49
CA GLU A 829 14.28 24.15 -30.56
C GLU A 829 14.66 23.65 -29.17
N SER A 830 14.92 22.36 -29.07
CA SER A 830 15.39 21.72 -27.85
C SER A 830 16.67 22.44 -27.42
N ALA A 831 16.65 23.01 -26.22
CA ALA A 831 17.88 23.46 -25.56
C ALA A 831 18.93 22.33 -25.62
N PRO A 832 20.22 22.63 -25.83
CA PRO A 832 21.24 21.61 -25.93
C PRO A 832 21.23 20.75 -24.66
N GLU A 833 20.98 19.45 -24.82
CA GLU A 833 21.10 18.50 -23.74
C GLU A 833 22.54 18.53 -23.24
N LEU A 834 22.75 18.99 -22.00
CA LEU A 834 24.02 18.80 -21.30
C LEU A 834 24.28 17.30 -21.18
N GLY A 835 25.15 16.76 -22.03
CA GLY A 835 25.52 15.35 -22.04
C GLY A 835 26.11 14.93 -20.70
N ILE A 836 25.49 13.93 -20.05
CA ILE A 836 26.00 13.34 -18.82
C ILE A 836 27.23 12.50 -19.16
N LYS A 837 28.42 13.00 -18.82
CA LYS A 837 29.71 12.30 -18.98
C LYS A 837 30.08 11.49 -17.73
N TRP A 838 31.03 10.57 -17.88
CA TRP A 838 31.65 9.84 -16.78
C TRP A 838 32.24 10.80 -15.73
N GLN A 839 32.20 10.40 -14.45
CA GLN A 839 32.79 11.16 -13.34
C GLN A 839 33.72 10.28 -12.50
N PRO A 840 34.83 10.83 -11.99
CA PRO A 840 35.75 10.10 -11.13
C PRO A 840 35.08 9.61 -9.82
N PRO A 841 35.64 8.58 -9.16
CA PRO A 841 35.11 8.06 -7.90
C PRO A 841 35.11 9.13 -6.81
N ARG A 842 34.05 9.16 -5.97
CA ARG A 842 33.87 10.24 -4.96
C ARG A 842 34.76 10.08 -3.74
N HIS A 843 35.04 8.84 -3.35
CA HIS A 843 35.71 8.52 -2.08
C HIS A 843 36.80 7.44 -2.21
N LEU A 844 36.77 6.62 -3.26
CA LEU A 844 37.67 5.46 -3.44
C LEU A 844 38.73 5.74 -4.52
N GLY A 845 39.82 4.96 -4.55
CA GLY A 845 40.90 5.09 -5.53
C GLY A 845 40.54 4.66 -6.95
N PHE A 846 39.55 3.75 -7.09
CA PHE A 846 39.18 3.16 -8.38
C PHE A 846 37.66 3.15 -8.58
N LYS A 847 37.23 3.20 -9.85
CA LYS A 847 35.84 3.04 -10.28
C LYS A 847 35.74 1.95 -11.34
N ALA A 848 34.83 1.00 -11.15
CA ALA A 848 34.51 -0.05 -12.08
C ALA A 848 33.11 0.17 -12.67
N ASN A 849 33.05 0.54 -13.95
CA ASN A 849 31.80 0.63 -14.70
C ASN A 849 31.49 -0.71 -15.35
N TYR A 850 30.25 -1.18 -15.23
CA TYR A 850 29.81 -2.47 -15.79
C TYR A 850 28.47 -2.35 -16.52
N ASP A 851 28.24 -3.22 -17.51
CA ASP A 851 27.01 -3.23 -18.32
C ASP A 851 26.71 -4.61 -18.93
N GLY A 852 25.42 -4.86 -19.18
CA GLY A 852 24.93 -6.06 -19.86
C GLY A 852 24.22 -5.77 -21.19
N ALA A 853 24.67 -6.40 -22.28
CA ALA A 853 24.01 -6.29 -23.59
C ALA A 853 23.34 -7.61 -23.97
N VAL A 854 22.08 -7.58 -24.42
CA VAL A 854 21.34 -8.75 -24.93
C VAL A 854 21.10 -8.61 -26.45
N PHE A 855 21.33 -9.69 -27.19
CA PHE A 855 21.16 -9.78 -28.64
C PHE A 855 19.98 -10.73 -28.95
N GLN A 856 18.80 -10.14 -29.18
CA GLN A 856 17.54 -10.91 -29.32
C GLN A 856 17.54 -11.86 -30.53
N GLU A 857 18.21 -11.49 -31.62
CA GLU A 857 18.24 -12.28 -32.86
C GLU A 857 19.09 -13.55 -32.74
N SER A 858 20.20 -13.49 -32.00
CA SER A 858 21.11 -14.62 -31.80
C SER A 858 20.90 -15.38 -30.49
N ASN A 859 20.02 -14.88 -29.61
CA ASN A 859 19.83 -15.40 -28.24
C ASN A 859 21.16 -15.48 -27.45
N GLU A 860 21.98 -14.44 -27.59
CA GLU A 860 23.28 -14.29 -26.92
C GLU A 860 23.30 -12.98 -26.12
N ALA A 861 24.25 -12.85 -25.21
CA ALA A 861 24.50 -11.63 -24.46
C ALA A 861 25.99 -11.38 -24.25
N GLY A 862 26.32 -10.14 -23.90
CA GLY A 862 27.66 -9.70 -23.58
C GLY A 862 27.71 -8.97 -22.25
N ILE A 863 28.82 -9.14 -21.54
CA ILE A 863 29.17 -8.40 -20.33
C ILE A 863 30.34 -7.49 -20.70
N GLY A 864 30.26 -6.22 -20.32
CA GLY A 864 31.34 -5.25 -20.44
C GLY A 864 31.73 -4.71 -19.07
N VAL A 865 33.03 -4.65 -18.78
CA VAL A 865 33.58 -4.02 -17.57
C VAL A 865 34.76 -3.15 -17.93
N VAL A 866 34.85 -1.96 -17.35
CA VAL A 866 36.03 -1.09 -17.43
C VAL A 866 36.36 -0.55 -16.04
N VAL A 867 37.63 -0.70 -15.63
CA VAL A 867 38.14 -0.22 -14.35
C VAL A 867 39.07 0.96 -14.59
N ARG A 868 38.82 2.07 -13.91
CA ARG A 868 39.59 3.31 -14.04
C ARG A 868 40.03 3.82 -12.67
N ASP A 869 41.14 4.56 -12.63
CA ASP A 869 41.60 5.27 -11.43
C ASP A 869 40.93 6.65 -11.26
N ARG A 870 41.44 7.47 -10.33
CA ARG A 870 40.95 8.83 -10.06
C ARG A 870 41.24 9.83 -11.18
N GLU A 871 42.28 9.59 -11.97
CA GLU A 871 42.67 10.41 -13.11
C GLU A 871 41.89 10.01 -14.37
N GLY A 872 41.12 8.92 -14.30
CA GLY A 872 40.37 8.35 -15.40
C GLY A 872 41.18 7.40 -16.26
N LYS A 873 42.44 7.12 -15.91
CA LYS A 873 43.30 6.15 -16.62
C LYS A 873 42.70 4.76 -16.46
N VAL A 874 42.60 4.04 -17.57
CA VAL A 874 42.10 2.67 -17.60
C VAL A 874 43.15 1.75 -16.98
N MET A 875 42.74 0.98 -15.99
CA MET A 875 43.58 -0.05 -15.35
C MET A 875 43.39 -1.40 -16.05
N ALA A 876 42.15 -1.73 -16.38
CA ALA A 876 41.82 -2.92 -17.13
C ALA A 876 40.39 -2.82 -17.73
N SER A 877 40.15 -3.53 -18.83
CA SER A 877 38.83 -3.70 -19.42
C SER A 877 38.58 -5.15 -19.81
N LEU A 878 37.31 -5.56 -19.81
CA LEU A 878 36.89 -6.95 -20.03
C LEU A 878 35.62 -6.99 -20.86
N VAL A 879 35.61 -7.90 -21.83
CA VAL A 879 34.39 -8.37 -22.51
C VAL A 879 34.23 -9.87 -22.30
N GLN A 880 33.01 -10.29 -21.98
CA GLN A 880 32.70 -11.71 -21.81
C GLN A 880 31.38 -12.05 -22.49
N LYS A 881 31.39 -13.12 -23.28
CA LYS A 881 30.19 -13.62 -23.97
C LYS A 881 29.38 -14.54 -23.06
N VAL A 882 28.07 -14.34 -23.03
CA VAL A 882 27.09 -15.15 -22.28
C VAL A 882 26.11 -15.75 -23.28
N ARG A 883 25.93 -17.07 -23.24
CA ARG A 883 24.97 -17.76 -24.11
C ARG A 883 23.61 -17.85 -23.43
N HIS A 884 22.53 -17.72 -24.21
CA HIS A 884 21.14 -17.86 -23.77
C HIS A 884 20.75 -16.96 -22.58
N PRO A 885 20.77 -15.63 -22.77
CA PRO A 885 20.39 -14.68 -21.72
C PRO A 885 18.91 -14.84 -21.34
N GLN A 886 18.66 -15.04 -20.05
CA GLN A 886 17.32 -15.26 -19.54
C GLN A 886 16.48 -13.99 -19.49
N SER A 887 17.11 -12.88 -19.10
CA SER A 887 16.52 -11.54 -19.07
C SER A 887 17.63 -10.50 -19.05
N VAL A 888 17.29 -9.26 -19.40
CA VAL A 888 18.23 -8.13 -19.31
C VAL A 888 18.74 -7.97 -17.89
N GLU A 889 17.88 -8.07 -16.88
CA GLU A 889 18.26 -7.96 -15.47
C GLU A 889 19.20 -9.08 -15.01
N CYS A 890 19.07 -10.28 -15.57
CA CYS A 890 19.99 -11.39 -15.28
C CYS A 890 21.40 -11.08 -15.81
N ILE A 891 21.50 -10.51 -17.00
CA ILE A 891 22.79 -10.12 -17.60
C ILE A 891 23.40 -8.94 -16.85
N GLU A 892 22.61 -7.95 -16.43
CA GLU A 892 23.08 -6.87 -15.56
C GLU A 892 23.62 -7.39 -14.22
N ALA A 893 22.95 -8.37 -13.60
CA ALA A 893 23.42 -9.00 -12.37
C ALA A 893 24.71 -9.81 -12.59
N TRP A 894 24.84 -10.47 -13.73
CA TRP A 894 26.06 -11.14 -14.17
C TRP A 894 27.22 -10.14 -14.36
N ALA A 895 26.96 -9.01 -15.02
CA ALA A 895 27.93 -7.95 -15.22
C ALA A 895 28.43 -7.38 -13.89
N ALA A 896 27.53 -7.12 -12.94
CA ALA A 896 27.88 -6.70 -11.60
C ALA A 896 28.76 -7.72 -10.86
N LYS A 897 28.36 -9.00 -10.83
CA LYS A 897 29.16 -10.08 -10.20
C LYS A 897 30.54 -10.20 -10.85
N ARG A 898 30.60 -10.15 -12.19
CA ARG A 898 31.86 -10.27 -12.94
C ARG A 898 32.77 -9.09 -12.67
N ALA A 899 32.24 -7.87 -12.56
CA ALA A 899 33.00 -6.66 -12.26
C ALA A 899 33.69 -6.75 -10.89
N VAL A 900 32.97 -7.18 -9.85
CA VAL A 900 33.56 -7.38 -8.50
C VAL A 900 34.66 -8.44 -8.54
N LYS A 901 34.41 -9.56 -9.22
CA LYS A 901 35.42 -10.62 -9.39
C LYS A 901 36.66 -10.10 -10.14
N PHE A 902 36.44 -9.32 -11.21
CA PHE A 902 37.51 -8.81 -12.07
C PHE A 902 38.42 -7.83 -11.33
N VAL A 903 37.85 -6.91 -10.53
CA VAL A 903 38.62 -6.00 -9.66
C VAL A 903 39.53 -6.78 -8.70
N THR A 904 39.04 -7.90 -8.17
CA THR A 904 39.83 -8.77 -7.28
C THR A 904 40.96 -9.49 -8.04
N GLU A 905 40.68 -10.00 -9.25
CA GLU A 905 41.65 -10.70 -10.11
C GLU A 905 42.82 -9.81 -10.54
N ILE A 906 42.57 -8.50 -10.76
CA ILE A 906 43.62 -7.52 -11.11
C ILE A 906 44.33 -6.91 -9.88
N GLY A 907 44.06 -7.43 -8.67
CA GLY A 907 44.77 -7.04 -7.44
C GLY A 907 44.31 -5.74 -6.79
N ILE A 908 43.16 -5.19 -7.18
CA ILE A 908 42.62 -3.96 -6.58
C ILE A 908 41.79 -4.30 -5.33
N THR A 909 42.11 -3.65 -4.21
CA THR A 909 41.46 -3.91 -2.91
C THR A 909 40.32 -2.95 -2.55
N GLU A 910 40.09 -1.92 -3.36
CA GLU A 910 38.99 -0.95 -3.16
C GLU A 910 38.43 -0.43 -4.50
N ALA A 911 37.11 -0.34 -4.63
CA ALA A 911 36.47 0.18 -5.85
C ALA A 911 35.02 0.67 -5.65
N GLU A 912 34.65 1.73 -6.37
CA GLU A 912 33.25 2.13 -6.59
C GLU A 912 32.69 1.40 -7.81
N PHE A 913 31.64 0.59 -7.64
CA PHE A 913 31.00 -0.17 -8.71
C PHE A 913 29.77 0.57 -9.24
N GLU A 914 29.80 0.99 -10.50
CA GLU A 914 28.79 1.86 -11.10
C GLU A 914 28.12 1.18 -12.31
N GLY A 915 26.79 1.13 -12.33
CA GLY A 915 26.00 0.54 -13.42
C GLY A 915 24.74 1.33 -13.74
N ASP A 916 24.06 1.02 -14.84
CA ASP A 916 22.90 1.78 -15.33
C ASP A 916 21.53 1.19 -14.90
N SER A 917 21.54 0.00 -14.31
CA SER A 917 20.33 -0.66 -13.82
C SER A 917 20.02 -0.28 -12.37
N THR A 918 19.07 0.65 -12.19
CA THR A 918 18.54 1.02 -10.86
C THR A 918 18.10 -0.20 -10.04
N THR A 919 17.53 -1.21 -10.69
CA THR A 919 17.04 -2.43 -10.05
C THR A 919 18.18 -3.27 -9.46
N ILE A 920 19.28 -3.43 -10.21
CA ILE A 920 20.45 -4.21 -9.76
C ILE A 920 21.23 -3.46 -8.67
N VAL A 921 21.46 -2.16 -8.86
CA VAL A 921 22.12 -1.31 -7.85
C VAL A 921 21.33 -1.28 -6.54
N ALA A 922 19.99 -1.16 -6.62
CA ALA A 922 19.14 -1.25 -5.44
C ALA A 922 19.21 -2.64 -4.78
N ALA A 923 19.29 -3.71 -5.56
CA ALA A 923 19.43 -5.07 -5.03
C ALA A 923 20.79 -5.31 -4.34
N LEU A 924 21.87 -4.73 -4.87
CA LEU A 924 23.22 -4.78 -4.30
C LEU A 924 23.34 -3.98 -2.99
N ASN A 925 22.63 -2.86 -2.87
CA ASN A 925 22.61 -2.06 -1.64
C ASN A 925 21.61 -2.55 -0.58
N ASN A 926 20.69 -3.47 -0.91
CA ASN A 926 19.68 -3.97 0.02
C ASN A 926 20.20 -5.13 0.88
N HIS A 927 19.94 -5.15 2.19
CA HIS A 927 20.35 -6.24 3.07
C HIS A 927 19.40 -7.45 3.07
N SER A 928 18.21 -7.33 2.48
CA SER A 928 17.22 -8.41 2.42
C SER A 928 17.56 -9.49 1.37
N PRO A 929 17.13 -10.75 1.58
CA PRO A 929 17.33 -11.82 0.61
C PRO A 929 16.61 -11.55 -0.73
N VAL A 930 17.34 -11.71 -1.83
CA VAL A 930 16.83 -11.49 -3.19
C VAL A 930 16.23 -12.78 -3.74
N LEU A 931 14.90 -12.80 -3.92
CA LEU A 931 14.14 -13.97 -4.41
C LEU A 931 14.05 -14.04 -5.94
N THR A 932 14.66 -13.12 -6.70
CA THR A 932 14.62 -13.11 -8.17
C THR A 932 15.36 -14.32 -8.78
N PRO A 933 15.14 -14.65 -10.07
CA PRO A 933 15.90 -15.71 -10.75
C PRO A 933 17.43 -15.53 -10.63
N TYR A 934 17.90 -14.29 -10.69
CA TYR A 934 19.30 -13.90 -10.62
C TYR A 934 19.81 -13.60 -9.19
N GLY A 935 19.01 -13.84 -8.14
CA GLY A 935 19.35 -13.38 -6.79
C GLY A 935 20.59 -14.06 -6.17
N HIS A 936 21.01 -15.23 -6.65
CA HIS A 936 22.29 -15.84 -6.25
C HIS A 936 23.49 -15.02 -6.79
N LEU A 937 23.40 -14.48 -8.02
CA LEU A 937 24.43 -13.62 -8.59
C LEU A 937 24.65 -12.37 -7.74
N ILE A 938 23.55 -11.74 -7.29
CA ILE A 938 23.60 -10.58 -6.39
C ILE A 938 24.22 -10.93 -5.05
N THR A 939 23.88 -12.10 -4.51
CA THR A 939 24.41 -12.55 -3.21
C THR A 939 25.91 -12.87 -3.32
N ASP A 940 26.33 -13.52 -4.40
CA ASP A 940 27.73 -13.80 -4.69
C ASP A 940 28.52 -12.51 -4.90
N ALA A 941 27.98 -11.54 -5.65
CA ALA A 941 28.61 -10.24 -5.85
C ALA A 941 28.83 -9.50 -4.52
N LYS A 942 27.86 -9.53 -3.60
CA LYS A 942 28.00 -8.94 -2.26
C LYS A 942 29.09 -9.62 -1.43
N ILE A 943 29.14 -10.95 -1.46
CA ILE A 943 30.13 -11.70 -0.68
C ILE A 943 31.54 -11.45 -1.24
N LEU A 944 31.70 -11.44 -2.56
CA LEU A 944 32.96 -11.07 -3.20
C LEU A 944 33.36 -9.63 -2.83
N ALA A 945 32.39 -8.71 -2.83
CA ALA A 945 32.64 -7.31 -2.47
C ALA A 945 33.03 -7.14 -0.99
N ASN A 946 32.48 -7.95 -0.08
CA ASN A 946 32.90 -7.98 1.33
C ASN A 946 34.35 -8.46 1.53
N GLY A 947 34.96 -9.11 0.53
CA GLY A 947 36.38 -9.45 0.54
C GLY A 947 37.31 -8.27 0.24
N LEU A 948 36.76 -7.15 -0.24
CA LEU A 948 37.51 -5.91 -0.50
C LEU A 948 37.64 -5.09 0.80
N LYS A 949 38.69 -4.27 0.90
CA LYS A 949 38.89 -3.36 2.04
C LYS A 949 37.78 -2.30 2.11
N SER A 950 37.31 -1.83 0.96
CA SER A 950 36.24 -0.84 0.85
C SER A 950 35.55 -0.93 -0.51
N CYS A 951 34.22 -0.86 -0.52
CA CYS A 951 33.43 -0.89 -1.76
C CYS A 951 32.13 -0.09 -1.63
N SER A 952 31.61 0.39 -2.76
CA SER A 952 30.27 1.00 -2.84
C SER A 952 29.61 0.69 -4.17
N PHE A 953 28.27 0.69 -4.22
CA PHE A 953 27.50 0.47 -5.45
C PHE A 953 26.67 1.71 -5.79
N THR A 954 26.91 2.31 -6.96
CA THR A 954 26.26 3.55 -7.41
C THR A 954 25.54 3.36 -8.75
N HIS A 955 24.53 4.20 -9.01
CA HIS A 955 23.76 4.18 -10.25
C HIS A 955 24.07 5.42 -11.08
N VAL A 956 24.29 5.23 -12.38
CA VAL A 956 24.46 6.30 -13.36
C VAL A 956 23.44 6.14 -14.50
N LYS A 957 23.06 7.22 -15.17
CA LYS A 957 22.26 7.08 -16.40
C LYS A 957 23.13 6.44 -17.49
N ARG A 958 22.51 5.68 -18.40
CA ARG A 958 23.18 5.01 -19.52
C ARG A 958 24.18 5.88 -20.31
N GLN A 959 23.91 7.18 -20.45
CA GLN A 959 24.84 8.15 -21.06
C GLN A 959 26.22 8.18 -20.37
N GLY A 960 26.25 8.14 -19.03
CA GLY A 960 27.48 8.08 -18.24
C GLY A 960 28.10 6.68 -18.12
N ASN A 961 27.41 5.64 -18.59
CA ASN A 961 27.91 4.25 -18.65
C ASN A 961 28.29 3.80 -20.08
N GLY A 962 28.39 4.76 -21.02
CA GLY A 962 28.47 4.46 -22.46
C GLY A 962 29.64 3.56 -22.87
N LEU A 963 30.80 3.68 -22.21
CA LEU A 963 31.97 2.85 -22.51
C LEU A 963 31.75 1.37 -22.13
N ALA A 964 31.24 1.10 -20.93
CA ALA A 964 30.94 -0.27 -20.49
C ALA A 964 29.87 -0.91 -21.40
N HIS A 965 28.86 -0.14 -21.80
CA HIS A 965 27.84 -0.57 -22.75
C HIS A 965 28.41 -0.93 -24.14
N ALA A 966 29.33 -0.10 -24.66
CA ALA A 966 29.98 -0.38 -25.93
C ALA A 966 30.83 -1.65 -25.87
N ILE A 967 31.59 -1.84 -24.78
CA ILE A 967 32.38 -3.05 -24.54
C ILE A 967 31.47 -4.29 -24.48
N ALA A 968 30.33 -4.22 -23.76
CA ALA A 968 29.38 -5.33 -23.68
C ALA A 968 28.85 -5.75 -25.07
N ARG A 969 28.60 -4.80 -25.98
CA ARG A 969 28.13 -5.09 -27.34
C ARG A 969 29.18 -5.76 -28.24
N MET A 970 30.47 -5.67 -27.90
CA MET A 970 31.54 -6.32 -28.67
C MET A 970 31.51 -7.85 -28.57
N ALA A 971 30.83 -8.40 -27.56
CA ALA A 971 30.68 -9.85 -27.37
C ALA A 971 30.02 -10.57 -28.56
N LEU A 972 29.31 -9.85 -29.45
CA LEU A 972 28.81 -10.39 -30.72
C LEU A 972 29.93 -11.00 -31.59
N HIS A 973 31.10 -10.36 -31.61
CA HIS A 973 32.20 -10.65 -32.52
C HIS A 973 33.47 -11.16 -31.81
N SER A 974 33.41 -11.35 -30.49
CA SER A 974 34.57 -11.71 -29.64
C SER A 974 34.50 -13.18 -29.20
N ASN A 975 35.64 -13.74 -28.81
CA ASN A 975 35.72 -15.06 -28.17
C ASN A 975 35.04 -15.05 -26.78
N ASN A 976 34.92 -16.22 -26.12
CA ASN A 976 34.17 -16.35 -24.86
C ASN A 976 34.59 -15.35 -23.75
N LEU A 977 35.87 -14.96 -23.67
CA LEU A 977 36.40 -13.97 -22.72
C LEU A 977 37.63 -13.29 -23.30
N GLU A 978 37.68 -11.96 -23.30
CA GLU A 978 38.84 -11.16 -23.68
C GLU A 978 39.09 -10.04 -22.65
N VAL A 979 40.37 -9.77 -22.36
CA VAL A 979 40.81 -8.83 -21.32
C VAL A 979 41.94 -7.96 -21.87
N TRP A 980 41.87 -6.65 -21.62
CA TRP A 980 42.92 -5.69 -21.94
C TRP A 980 43.41 -5.03 -20.65
N MET A 981 44.71 -5.11 -20.41
CA MET A 981 45.36 -4.43 -19.27
C MET A 981 45.83 -3.05 -19.71
N GLU A 982 45.56 -2.03 -18.89
CA GLU A 982 45.89 -0.62 -19.14
C GLU A 982 45.37 -0.03 -20.46
N ASP A 983 44.44 -0.70 -21.15
CA ASP A 983 43.83 -0.22 -22.40
C ASP A 983 42.35 -0.63 -22.49
N VAL A 984 41.66 -0.06 -23.48
CA VAL A 984 40.31 -0.42 -23.90
C VAL A 984 40.35 -1.10 -25.27
N PRO A 985 39.34 -1.89 -25.64
CA PRO A 985 39.29 -2.48 -26.96
C PRO A 985 39.44 -1.42 -28.08
N PRO A 986 40.19 -1.70 -29.16
CA PRO A 986 40.46 -0.70 -30.20
C PRO A 986 39.21 0.05 -30.74
N PRO A 987 38.05 -0.61 -30.97
CA PRO A 987 36.84 0.05 -31.43
C PRO A 987 36.22 1.06 -30.44
N THR A 988 36.53 0.96 -29.14
CA THR A 988 35.93 1.80 -28.10
C THR A 988 36.86 2.94 -27.64
N LYS A 989 38.08 3.02 -28.18
CA LYS A 989 39.09 4.03 -27.83
C LYS A 989 38.60 5.46 -28.05
N GLN A 990 37.84 5.72 -29.12
CA GLN A 990 37.26 7.04 -29.38
C GLN A 990 36.21 7.43 -28.33
N MET A 991 35.41 6.48 -27.83
CA MET A 991 34.44 6.75 -26.76
C MET A 991 35.14 7.03 -25.43
N TYR A 992 36.19 6.28 -25.11
CA TYR A 992 37.03 6.56 -23.95
C TYR A 992 37.61 7.99 -23.98
N LEU A 993 38.15 8.43 -25.11
CA LEU A 993 38.69 9.78 -25.26
C LEU A 993 37.60 10.87 -25.13
N SER A 994 36.35 10.57 -25.50
CA SER A 994 35.24 11.51 -25.41
C SER A 994 34.72 11.78 -23.98
N ASP A 995 35.07 10.90 -23.03
CA ASP A 995 34.70 11.06 -21.61
C ASP A 995 35.45 12.24 -20.96
N PHE A 996 36.58 12.66 -21.53
CA PHE A 996 37.35 13.81 -21.05
C PHE A 996 36.92 15.11 -21.79
N PRO A 997 37.03 16.29 -21.16
CA PRO A 997 36.96 17.54 -21.90
C PRO A 997 38.11 17.59 -22.92
N VAL A 998 37.82 18.01 -24.15
CA VAL A 998 38.87 18.35 -25.13
C VAL A 998 39.69 19.46 -24.46
N GLN A 999 40.99 19.21 -24.25
CA GLN A 999 41.91 20.22 -23.73
C GLN A 999 42.00 21.43 -24.65
#